data_AF-A0A2D4MHT2-F1
#
_entry.id   AF-A0A2D4MHT2-F1
#
_cell.length_a   1.000
_cell.length_b   1.000
_cell.length_c   1.000
_cell.angle_alpha   90.00
_cell.angle_beta   90.00
_cell.angle_gamma   90.00
#
_symmetry.space_group_name_H-M   'P 1'
#
loop_
_entity.id
_entity.type
_entity.pdbx_description
1 polymer ?
#
loop_
_entity_poly.entity_id
_entity_poly.type
_entity_poly.pdbx_seq_one_letter_code
_entity_poly.pdbx_strand_id
1 'polypeptide(L)'
;KELERLKIQLQEEAKSRWELENELAKATHRIQESKSQCNQIIQERETLLVKIKTLEQDKARLLRLEEDMNRTKGMLESESRLKVRLENEKQQILNDLNQWKSQCSRKEETIRKTECERDKSKMEKSALLIEIERLQAEIKRIEERYRCRLEETSRKSQAEMEAERSNWVREIEKLKQRPYETNRGTQTEEDLMIDPSKLLFSGLRKKITAVQLYECQLIDKCTLDKLLRGQKSVEEIAAELEPYLRGAGAIAGASLNTKEKYSLVEAKRKQLLTPENTVLLLEAQAATGGVIDPHRNESLSVDSAIARDLIDFDDREQIYMAEKAITGFKDPFSGKTMSVAEAMKKNLVDRETGMRLLEAQLASGGIVDPINSIFLPKDIALSRGLIDRDLYRALNNPSKPLIDPLSKNAISYMKLRERCRIESHTGLLLLPVQKRSMSFQGIRKLITVSELVDSGIIRESTANELETGVISVEEVTDRIKDFLQGSSCIAGIYNEATGEKFGVYQAMKIGLVRPGTALELLEAQAATGFIVDPVNNLRLPVEEAYKRGLVGIEFKEKLLSAERAVTGYKDPETGNIISLFQAMNKELIEKGHGVRLLEAQIATGGIIDPKESHRLPVHTAYQRGYFNEELNDILSDPSDDTKGFFDPNTEENLTYLQLKGRCKIDELTGLCLLPLREKKKVVQTSQKNTLRKRRVVIVDPDTNKEMSVQEAYNKGLIDYSTYMELSDQECEWEEITTTGSDGSTRVVLVDRKTGHQYDIEDAIDKGLVDRKFFDQYRSGSLSLTQFADMIASRNGGDEVFKHESVIRSPTVLSVKSSSILLKSSSGSFSDSPEEATPIAAIFDTENLEKISIPEAVQRGIVDTITAQRLLEAQACTGGIICPTTGQRLSLQDAVAQGIIDHEMATRLKPSQKAFLGFEGIKGRKRMSAAEAVKEKWLPYEAGQRFLEFQFITGGLVDPEVHGRISTEEAIRKGLIDGRTSQRLQDIGNYAKILTCPKTKLKISYREAMNRSMVEDQTGLRLLEASSVSSKGISSPYNVSSAPGSRSGSRSGSRSGSRSGSRRGSFDAGTNSSYSYSYTTVSSSSSLGR
;
A
#
# COMPACT_ATOMS: atom_id res chain seq x y z
N LYS A 1 -42.25 35.41 -140.00
CA LYS A 1 -43.08 36.12 -138.99
C LYS A 1 -43.30 35.29 -137.73
N GLU A 2 -43.81 34.05 -137.75
CA GLU A 2 -43.95 33.22 -136.52
C GLU A 2 -42.60 32.79 -135.91
N LEU A 3 -41.62 32.45 -136.74
CA LEU A 3 -40.29 32.01 -136.30
C LEU A 3 -39.49 33.11 -135.59
N GLU A 4 -39.74 34.39 -135.93
CA GLU A 4 -39.17 35.54 -135.23
C GLU A 4 -39.85 35.79 -133.88
N ARG A 5 -41.17 35.60 -133.77
CA ARG A 5 -41.88 35.70 -132.48
C ARG A 5 -41.42 34.64 -131.49
N LEU A 6 -41.22 33.40 -131.96
CA LEU A 6 -40.70 32.31 -131.13
C LEU A 6 -39.25 32.57 -130.68
N LYS A 7 -38.39 33.15 -131.53
CA LYS A 7 -37.03 33.54 -131.13
C LYS A 7 -37.01 34.62 -130.05
N ILE A 8 -37.90 35.62 -130.14
CA ILE A 8 -38.02 36.69 -129.15
C ILE A 8 -38.53 36.11 -127.82
N GLN A 9 -39.55 35.25 -127.84
CA GLN A 9 -40.02 34.55 -126.63
C GLN A 9 -38.94 33.68 -125.99
N LEU A 10 -38.14 32.95 -126.78
CA LEU A 10 -37.03 32.14 -126.28
C LEU A 10 -35.92 33.02 -125.68
N GLN A 11 -35.67 34.21 -126.23
CA GLN A 11 -34.72 35.17 -125.66
C GLN A 11 -35.25 35.83 -124.39
N GLU A 12 -36.53 36.18 -124.32
CA GLU A 12 -37.16 36.69 -123.10
C GLU A 12 -37.19 35.63 -122.01
N GLU A 13 -37.54 34.38 -122.33
CA GLU A 13 -37.57 33.28 -121.37
C GLU A 13 -36.15 32.93 -120.91
N ALA A 14 -35.15 32.95 -121.79
CA ALA A 14 -33.74 32.79 -121.42
C ALA A 14 -33.25 33.93 -120.52
N LYS A 15 -33.70 35.17 -120.76
CA LYS A 15 -33.36 36.33 -119.93
C LYS A 15 -34.03 36.26 -118.56
N SER A 16 -35.31 35.88 -118.50
CA SER A 16 -36.03 35.66 -117.23
C SER A 16 -35.46 34.47 -116.45
N ARG A 17 -35.04 33.38 -117.11
CA ARG A 17 -34.32 32.28 -116.45
C ARG A 17 -32.97 32.73 -115.91
N TRP A 18 -32.22 33.52 -116.67
CA TRP A 18 -30.94 34.08 -116.21
C TRP A 18 -31.14 35.03 -115.02
N GLU A 19 -32.18 35.87 -115.02
CA GLU A 19 -32.54 36.75 -113.90
C GLU A 19 -32.95 35.95 -112.65
N LEU A 20 -33.77 34.90 -112.82
CA LEU A 20 -34.16 34.00 -111.73
C LEU A 20 -32.98 33.18 -111.17
N GLU A 21 -32.08 32.69 -112.02
CA GLU A 21 -30.85 32.01 -111.60
C GLU A 21 -29.92 32.96 -110.84
N ASN A 22 -29.83 34.22 -111.26
CA ASN A 22 -29.03 35.24 -110.58
C ASN A 22 -29.66 35.65 -109.23
N GLU A 23 -30.98 35.80 -109.16
CA GLU A 23 -31.74 36.00 -107.92
C GLU A 23 -31.56 34.82 -106.95
N LEU A 24 -31.65 33.59 -107.46
CA LEU A 24 -31.44 32.37 -106.70
C LEU A 24 -30.00 32.29 -106.17
N ALA A 25 -29.00 32.61 -107.00
CA ALA A 25 -27.60 32.65 -106.61
C ALA A 25 -27.36 33.67 -105.48
N LYS A 26 -27.95 34.87 -105.57
CA LYS A 26 -27.91 35.90 -104.52
C LYS A 26 -28.63 35.46 -103.25
N ALA A 27 -29.76 34.77 -103.36
CA ALA A 27 -30.47 34.21 -102.21
C ALA A 27 -29.65 33.11 -101.52
N THR A 28 -29.03 32.21 -102.28
CA THR A 28 -28.14 31.18 -101.73
C THR A 28 -26.91 31.77 -101.06
N HIS A 29 -26.32 32.83 -101.62
CA HIS A 29 -25.20 33.54 -101.01
C HIS A 29 -25.60 34.15 -99.66
N ARG A 30 -26.75 34.83 -99.58
CA ARG A 30 -27.27 35.40 -98.33
C ARG A 30 -27.59 34.34 -97.27
N ILE A 31 -28.13 33.19 -97.68
CA ILE A 31 -28.37 32.05 -96.79
C ILE A 31 -27.04 31.49 -96.27
N GLN A 32 -26.03 31.39 -97.13
CA GLN A 32 -24.71 30.89 -96.73
C GLN A 32 -23.99 31.85 -95.79
N GLU A 33 -24.08 33.17 -96.01
CA GLU A 33 -23.58 34.20 -95.10
C GLU A 33 -24.30 34.18 -93.74
N SER A 34 -25.64 34.07 -93.75
CA SER A 34 -26.43 33.96 -92.52
C SER A 34 -26.10 32.67 -91.75
N LYS A 35 -25.89 31.56 -92.46
CA LYS A 35 -25.46 30.29 -91.87
C LYS A 35 -24.06 30.38 -91.27
N SER A 36 -23.11 31.07 -91.93
CA SER A 36 -21.79 31.30 -91.36
C SER A 36 -21.83 32.19 -90.12
N GLN A 37 -22.67 33.23 -90.11
CA GLN A 37 -22.86 34.08 -88.93
C GLN A 37 -23.51 33.33 -87.77
N CYS A 38 -24.52 32.50 -88.03
CA CYS A 38 -25.15 31.66 -87.00
C CYS A 38 -24.15 30.65 -86.41
N ASN A 39 -23.32 30.03 -87.25
CA ASN A 39 -22.26 29.14 -86.79
C ASN A 39 -21.22 29.87 -85.94
N GLN A 40 -20.85 31.10 -86.29
CA GLN A 40 -19.91 31.90 -85.52
C GLN A 40 -20.49 32.28 -84.14
N ILE A 41 -21.77 32.68 -84.07
CA ILE A 41 -22.46 32.98 -82.82
C ILE A 41 -22.58 31.73 -81.92
N ILE A 42 -22.84 30.56 -82.51
CA ILE A 42 -22.90 29.30 -81.77
C ILE A 42 -21.52 28.97 -81.17
N GLN A 43 -20.44 29.11 -81.95
CA GLN A 43 -19.08 28.92 -81.45
C GLN A 43 -18.73 29.90 -80.33
N GLU A 44 -19.08 31.19 -80.47
CA GLU A 44 -18.88 32.18 -79.41
C GLU A 44 -19.66 31.83 -78.15
N ARG A 45 -20.93 31.41 -78.28
CA ARG A 45 -21.74 30.94 -77.15
C ARG A 45 -21.13 29.72 -76.46
N GLU A 46 -20.64 28.75 -77.21
CA GLU A 46 -19.98 27.56 -76.67
C GLU A 46 -18.69 27.94 -75.92
N THR A 47 -17.88 28.83 -76.48
CA THR A 47 -16.66 29.31 -75.79
C THR A 47 -16.97 30.08 -74.51
N LEU A 48 -18.03 30.91 -74.50
CA LEU A 48 -18.45 31.65 -73.31
C LEU A 48 -19.02 30.72 -72.23
N LEU A 49 -19.77 29.69 -72.61
CA LEU A 49 -20.27 28.68 -71.65
C LEU A 49 -19.12 27.92 -70.98
N VAL A 50 -18.08 27.55 -71.74
CA VAL A 50 -16.88 26.95 -71.16
C VAL A 50 -16.19 27.90 -70.18
N LYS A 51 -16.05 29.19 -70.54
CA LYS A 51 -15.48 30.21 -69.64
C LYS A 51 -16.28 30.42 -68.36
N ILE A 52 -17.61 30.43 -68.44
CA ILE A 52 -18.49 30.54 -67.26
C ILE A 52 -18.28 29.33 -66.35
N LYS A 53 -18.25 28.12 -66.91
CA LYS A 53 -18.03 26.89 -66.15
C LYS A 53 -16.66 26.87 -65.47
N THR A 54 -15.60 27.36 -66.12
CA THR A 54 -14.28 27.50 -65.49
C THR A 54 -14.29 28.54 -64.38
N LEU A 55 -14.97 29.68 -64.56
CA LEU A 55 -15.08 30.71 -63.52
C LEU A 55 -15.90 30.24 -62.30
N GLU A 56 -16.94 29.42 -62.50
CA GLU A 56 -17.69 28.80 -61.41
C GLU A 56 -16.83 27.79 -60.63
N GLN A 57 -16.02 27.00 -61.33
CA GLN A 57 -15.06 26.09 -60.69
C GLN A 57 -13.99 26.85 -59.89
N ASP A 58 -13.47 27.95 -60.44
CA ASP A 58 -12.50 28.82 -59.76
C ASP A 58 -13.12 29.52 -58.54
N LYS A 59 -14.36 30.00 -58.64
CA LYS A 59 -15.09 30.56 -57.50
C LYS A 59 -15.27 29.54 -56.37
N ALA A 60 -15.66 28.31 -56.70
CA ALA A 60 -15.79 27.23 -55.72
C ALA A 60 -14.43 26.83 -55.12
N ARG A 61 -13.33 26.95 -55.88
CA ARG A 61 -11.98 26.75 -55.36
C ARG A 61 -11.56 27.86 -54.40
N LEU A 62 -11.83 29.13 -54.73
CA LEU A 62 -11.51 30.27 -53.88
C LEU A 62 -12.27 30.26 -52.55
N LEU A 63 -13.57 29.91 -52.56
CA LEU A 63 -14.35 29.78 -51.32
C LEU A 63 -13.79 28.69 -50.39
N ARG A 64 -13.38 27.54 -50.94
CA ARG A 64 -12.72 26.48 -50.14
C ARG A 64 -11.41 26.95 -49.54
N LEU A 65 -10.60 27.67 -50.31
CA LEU A 65 -9.34 28.26 -49.82
C LEU A 65 -9.57 29.30 -48.72
N GLU A 66 -10.64 30.09 -48.82
CA GLU A 66 -11.02 31.06 -47.79
C GLU A 66 -11.49 30.38 -46.49
N GLU A 67 -12.28 29.31 -46.59
CA GLU A 67 -12.69 28.51 -45.43
C GLU A 67 -11.48 27.83 -44.75
N ASP A 68 -10.56 27.26 -45.53
CA ASP A 68 -9.34 26.64 -45.01
C ASP A 68 -8.41 27.68 -44.35
N MET A 69 -8.29 28.87 -44.94
CA MET A 69 -7.55 29.98 -44.34
C MET A 69 -8.19 30.42 -43.01
N ASN A 70 -9.52 30.50 -42.93
CA ASN A 70 -10.20 30.85 -41.68
C ASN A 70 -10.03 29.77 -40.61
N ARG A 71 -10.05 28.48 -40.98
CA ARG A 71 -9.78 27.35 -40.07
C ARG A 71 -8.35 27.40 -39.53
N THR A 72 -7.36 27.57 -40.41
CA THR A 72 -5.94 27.66 -40.02
C THR A 72 -5.66 28.88 -39.15
N LYS A 73 -6.30 30.03 -39.40
CA LYS A 73 -6.23 31.21 -38.54
C LYS A 73 -6.77 30.92 -37.14
N GLY A 74 -7.92 30.25 -37.03
CA GLY A 74 -8.48 29.84 -35.73
C GLY A 74 -7.56 28.88 -34.96
N MET A 75 -6.93 27.94 -35.65
CA MET A 75 -5.92 27.05 -35.06
C MET A 75 -4.71 27.84 -34.54
N LEU A 76 -4.15 28.74 -35.34
CA LEU A 76 -2.99 29.55 -34.97
C LEU A 76 -3.28 30.46 -33.76
N GLU A 77 -4.48 31.05 -33.68
CA GLU A 77 -4.90 31.83 -32.52
C GLU A 77 -5.03 30.96 -31.26
N SER A 78 -5.54 29.74 -31.39
CA SER A 78 -5.65 28.79 -30.28
C SER A 78 -4.28 28.31 -29.79
N GLU A 79 -3.34 28.06 -30.71
CA GLU A 79 -1.95 27.71 -30.40
C GLU A 79 -1.20 28.87 -29.75
N SER A 80 -1.42 30.10 -30.22
CA SER A 80 -0.81 31.29 -29.62
C SER A 80 -1.28 31.49 -28.17
N ARG A 81 -2.57 31.25 -27.88
CA ARG A 81 -3.10 31.29 -26.51
C ARG A 81 -2.52 30.16 -25.65
N LEU A 82 -2.34 28.96 -26.20
CA LEU A 82 -1.68 27.85 -25.52
C LEU A 82 -0.23 28.17 -25.20
N LYS A 83 0.51 28.74 -26.15
CA LYS A 83 1.91 29.15 -25.95
C LYS A 83 2.06 30.15 -24.81
N VAL A 84 1.23 31.20 -24.77
CA VAL A 84 1.26 32.19 -23.67
C VAL A 84 0.96 31.54 -22.31
N ARG A 85 0.04 30.57 -22.26
CA ARG A 85 -0.22 29.81 -21.02
C ARG A 85 0.98 28.99 -20.58
N LEU A 86 1.61 28.27 -21.51
CA LEU A 86 2.81 27.47 -21.22
C LEU A 86 4.00 28.36 -20.80
N GLU A 87 4.14 29.54 -21.37
CA GLU A 87 5.17 30.52 -20.99
C GLU A 87 4.96 31.00 -19.54
N ASN A 88 3.71 31.28 -19.17
CA ASN A 88 3.35 31.65 -17.80
C ASN A 88 3.55 30.49 -16.81
N GLU A 89 3.20 29.27 -17.18
CA GLU A 89 3.44 28.06 -16.37
C GLU A 89 4.94 27.81 -16.18
N LYS A 90 5.75 27.98 -17.23
CA LYS A 90 7.21 27.91 -17.15
C LYS A 90 7.76 28.93 -16.16
N GLN A 91 7.27 30.19 -16.21
CA GLN A 91 7.71 31.23 -15.28
C GLN A 91 7.30 30.92 -13.84
N GLN A 92 6.11 30.36 -13.65
CA GLN A 92 5.63 29.93 -12.33
C GLN A 92 6.49 28.79 -11.76
N ILE A 93 6.78 27.76 -12.56
CA ILE A 93 7.66 26.64 -12.15
C ILE A 93 9.06 27.15 -11.79
N LEU A 94 9.58 28.12 -12.53
CA LEU A 94 10.91 28.70 -12.26
C LEU A 94 10.94 29.48 -10.94
N ASN A 95 9.86 30.21 -10.62
CA ASN A 95 9.70 30.88 -9.32
C ASN A 95 9.58 29.87 -8.18
N ASP A 96 8.79 28.82 -8.36
CA ASP A 96 8.61 27.76 -7.36
C ASP A 96 9.95 27.03 -7.11
N LEU A 97 10.71 26.73 -8.17
CA LEU A 97 12.04 26.12 -8.06
C LEU A 97 13.01 27.00 -7.25
N ASN A 98 13.00 28.31 -7.48
CA ASN A 98 13.82 29.24 -6.70
C ASN A 98 13.39 29.30 -5.23
N GLN A 99 12.08 29.24 -4.96
CA GLN A 99 11.56 29.15 -3.60
C GLN A 99 12.00 27.85 -2.91
N TRP A 100 11.92 26.71 -3.59
CA TRP A 100 12.39 25.41 -3.07
C TRP A 100 13.89 25.41 -2.79
N LYS A 101 14.71 25.99 -3.69
CA LYS A 101 16.15 26.16 -3.46
C LYS A 101 16.45 26.95 -2.18
N SER A 102 15.73 28.06 -1.96
CA SER A 102 15.87 28.86 -0.73
C SER A 102 15.46 28.08 0.52
N GLN A 103 14.37 27.30 0.45
CA GLN A 103 13.94 26.46 1.56
C GLN A 103 14.92 25.32 1.88
N CYS A 104 15.49 24.68 0.86
CA CYS A 104 16.52 23.65 1.04
C CYS A 104 17.76 24.23 1.74
N SER A 105 18.23 25.39 1.29
CA SER A 105 19.38 26.08 1.90
C SER A 105 19.15 26.41 3.38
N ARG A 106 17.95 26.92 3.73
CA ARG A 106 17.58 27.15 5.15
C ARG A 106 17.50 25.87 5.96
N LYS A 107 16.98 24.78 5.39
CA LYS A 107 16.91 23.47 6.07
C LYS A 107 18.31 22.90 6.33
N GLU A 108 19.21 22.99 5.36
CA GLU A 108 20.61 22.58 5.53
C GLU A 108 21.32 23.36 6.65
N GLU A 109 21.03 24.66 6.78
CA GLU A 109 21.55 25.47 7.88
C GLU A 109 20.99 25.04 9.24
N THR A 110 19.68 24.75 9.32
CA THR A 110 19.08 24.22 10.56
C THR A 110 19.64 22.85 10.95
N ILE A 111 19.87 21.96 9.97
CA ILE A 111 20.46 20.64 10.22
C ILE A 111 21.86 20.80 10.80
N ARG A 112 22.71 21.65 10.19
CA ARG A 112 24.05 21.94 10.71
C ARG A 112 24.03 22.48 12.14
N LYS A 113 23.07 23.35 12.48
CA LYS A 113 22.91 23.85 13.86
C LYS A 113 22.54 22.73 14.83
N THR A 114 21.59 21.86 14.46
CA THR A 114 21.19 20.73 15.31
C THR A 114 22.30 19.69 15.49
N GLU A 115 23.12 19.46 14.47
CA GLU A 115 24.27 18.57 14.57
C GLU A 115 25.32 19.12 15.54
N CYS A 116 25.59 20.43 15.47
CA CYS A 116 26.49 21.13 16.40
C CYS A 116 25.98 21.04 17.86
N GLU A 117 24.68 21.26 18.11
CA GLU A 117 24.08 21.10 19.45
C GLU A 117 24.13 19.65 19.95
N ARG A 118 23.92 18.68 19.05
CA ARG A 118 24.04 17.25 19.35
C ARG A 118 25.47 16.89 19.76
N ASP A 119 26.47 17.45 19.07
CA ASP A 119 27.88 17.19 19.39
C ASP A 119 28.29 17.85 20.72
N LYS A 120 27.79 19.06 21.02
CA LYS A 120 27.95 19.68 22.35
C LYS A 120 27.36 18.81 23.45
N SER A 121 26.13 18.33 23.26
CA SER A 121 25.45 17.46 24.23
C SER A 121 26.20 16.13 24.43
N LYS A 122 26.81 15.58 23.37
CA LYS A 122 27.66 14.38 23.46
C LYS A 122 28.92 14.64 24.28
N MET A 123 29.57 15.80 24.09
CA MET A 123 30.74 16.19 24.88
C MET A 123 30.38 16.36 26.36
N GLU A 124 29.29 17.05 26.68
CA GLU A 124 28.79 17.20 28.05
C GLU A 124 28.46 15.85 28.70
N LYS A 125 27.79 14.95 27.97
CA LYS A 125 27.51 13.60 28.43
C LYS A 125 28.80 12.83 28.74
N SER A 126 29.82 12.93 27.89
CA SER A 126 31.11 12.27 28.13
C SER A 126 31.82 12.83 29.36
N ALA A 127 31.76 14.14 29.58
CA ALA A 127 32.32 14.78 30.77
C ALA A 127 31.62 14.33 32.06
N LEU A 128 30.27 14.27 32.04
CA LEU A 128 29.49 13.78 33.17
C LEU A 128 29.76 12.30 33.49
N LEU A 129 29.96 11.46 32.47
CA LEU A 129 30.31 10.05 32.69
C LEU A 129 31.65 9.90 33.41
N ILE A 130 32.66 10.68 33.01
CA ILE A 130 33.97 10.69 33.68
C ILE A 130 33.81 11.15 35.15
N GLU A 131 32.97 12.15 35.40
CA GLU A 131 32.74 12.64 36.76
C GLU A 131 31.97 11.62 37.62
N ILE A 132 31.01 10.90 37.04
CA ILE A 132 30.32 9.78 37.72
C ILE A 132 31.32 8.69 38.10
N GLU A 133 32.21 8.28 37.19
CA GLU A 133 33.24 7.28 37.49
C GLU A 133 34.19 7.76 38.62
N ARG A 134 34.56 9.05 38.59
CA ARG A 134 35.38 9.66 39.65
C ARG A 134 34.68 9.63 41.01
N LEU A 135 33.40 10.01 41.06
CA LEU A 135 32.59 10.01 42.28
C LEU A 135 32.36 8.58 42.80
N GLN A 136 32.10 7.61 41.92
CA GLN A 136 31.98 6.21 42.29
C GLN A 136 33.27 5.66 42.92
N ALA A 137 34.43 6.03 42.36
CA ALA A 137 35.72 5.65 42.93
C ALA A 137 35.96 6.28 44.31
N GLU A 138 35.52 7.53 44.53
CA GLU A 138 35.65 8.18 45.84
C GLU A 138 34.71 7.55 46.89
N ILE A 139 33.46 7.26 46.51
CA ILE A 139 32.53 6.52 47.39
C ILE A 139 33.15 5.20 47.82
N LYS A 140 33.71 4.43 46.88
CA LYS A 140 34.37 3.16 47.18
C LYS A 140 35.54 3.33 48.17
N ARG A 141 36.39 4.36 47.99
CA ARG A 141 37.47 4.67 48.95
C ARG A 141 36.94 5.05 50.34
N ILE A 142 35.83 5.77 50.40
CA ILE A 142 35.18 6.14 51.66
C ILE A 142 34.64 4.88 52.34
N GLU A 143 33.91 4.03 51.62
CA GLU A 143 33.38 2.76 52.13
C GLU A 143 34.50 1.85 52.66
N GLU A 144 35.60 1.70 51.93
CA GLU A 144 36.77 0.92 52.38
C GLU A 144 37.34 1.50 53.69
N ARG A 145 37.46 2.83 53.80
CA ARG A 145 37.93 3.50 55.03
C ARG A 145 36.98 3.29 56.21
N TYR A 146 35.67 3.30 56.00
CA TYR A 146 34.70 2.99 57.04
C TYR A 146 34.75 1.51 57.45
N ARG A 147 34.88 0.60 56.48
CA ARG A 147 35.02 -0.85 56.74
C ARG A 147 36.24 -1.15 57.59
N CYS A 148 37.41 -0.62 57.22
CA CYS A 148 38.65 -0.81 58.00
C CYS A 148 38.53 -0.28 59.43
N ARG A 149 37.90 0.89 59.64
CA ARG A 149 37.66 1.42 61.00
C ARG A 149 36.72 0.54 61.82
N LEU A 150 35.70 -0.02 61.19
CA LEU A 150 34.76 -0.93 61.85
C LEU A 150 35.46 -2.24 62.25
N GLU A 151 36.30 -2.78 61.37
CA GLU A 151 37.10 -3.98 61.66
C GLU A 151 38.13 -3.71 62.77
N GLU A 152 38.79 -2.56 62.75
CA GLU A 152 39.78 -2.19 63.78
C GLU A 152 39.13 -1.99 65.16
N THR A 153 37.95 -1.36 65.21
CA THR A 153 37.17 -1.20 66.45
C THR A 153 36.65 -2.55 66.96
N SER A 154 36.12 -3.40 66.07
CA SER A 154 35.69 -4.76 66.42
C SER A 154 36.85 -5.60 66.97
N ARG A 155 38.04 -5.52 66.36
CA ARG A 155 39.23 -6.24 66.81
C ARG A 155 39.72 -5.74 68.18
N LYS A 156 39.65 -4.43 68.45
CA LYS A 156 39.97 -3.85 69.76
C LYS A 156 39.00 -4.33 70.84
N SER A 157 37.70 -4.27 70.58
CA SER A 157 36.69 -4.78 71.52
C SER A 157 36.81 -6.29 71.76
N GLN A 158 37.15 -7.07 70.73
CA GLN A 158 37.38 -8.51 70.90
C GLN A 158 38.61 -8.80 71.77
N ALA A 159 39.70 -8.05 71.59
CA ALA A 159 40.90 -8.17 72.42
C ALA A 159 40.65 -7.75 73.88
N GLU A 160 39.85 -6.70 74.11
CA GLU A 160 39.42 -6.27 75.45
C GLU A 160 38.57 -7.36 76.12
N MET A 161 37.59 -7.93 75.41
CA MET A 161 36.77 -9.04 75.91
C MET A 161 37.59 -10.30 76.21
N GLU A 162 38.61 -10.61 75.41
CA GLU A 162 39.53 -11.73 75.66
C GLU A 162 40.46 -11.48 76.86
N ALA A 163 40.87 -10.24 77.08
CA ALA A 163 41.64 -9.83 78.26
C ALA A 163 40.79 -9.90 79.54
N GLU A 164 39.55 -9.42 79.50
CA GLU A 164 38.59 -9.56 80.60
C GLU A 164 38.28 -11.02 80.88
N ARG A 165 38.04 -11.83 79.85
CA ARG A 165 37.84 -13.28 80.00
C ARG A 165 39.04 -13.94 80.67
N SER A 166 40.26 -13.56 80.31
CA SER A 166 41.49 -14.07 80.94
C SER A 166 41.64 -13.62 82.40
N ASN A 167 41.15 -12.42 82.75
CA ASN A 167 41.09 -11.95 84.13
C ASN A 167 40.04 -12.70 84.95
N TRP A 168 38.83 -12.89 84.40
CA TRP A 168 37.76 -13.66 85.04
C TRP A 168 38.13 -15.13 85.24
N VAL A 169 38.82 -15.75 84.28
CA VAL A 169 39.35 -17.11 84.43
C VAL A 169 40.37 -17.19 85.58
N ARG A 170 41.26 -16.18 85.71
CA ARG A 170 42.19 -16.07 86.85
C ARG A 170 41.46 -15.89 88.19
N GLU A 171 40.37 -15.14 88.19
CA GLU A 171 39.57 -14.88 89.39
C GLU A 171 38.73 -16.10 89.80
N ILE A 172 38.19 -16.85 88.82
CA ILE A 172 37.51 -18.14 89.05
C ILE A 172 38.48 -19.17 89.64
N GLU A 173 39.73 -19.21 89.17
CA GLU A 173 40.76 -20.11 89.71
C GLU A 173 41.12 -19.75 91.17
N LYS A 174 41.09 -18.46 91.54
CA LYS A 174 41.22 -18.00 92.94
C LYS A 174 39.99 -18.35 93.79
N LEU A 175 38.78 -18.25 93.23
CA LEU A 175 37.54 -18.54 93.94
C LEU A 175 37.36 -20.05 94.20
N LYS A 176 37.98 -20.93 93.40
CA LYS A 176 38.04 -22.38 93.65
C LYS A 176 38.92 -22.78 94.85
N GLN A 177 39.74 -21.88 95.41
CA GLN A 177 40.63 -22.15 96.54
C GLN A 177 40.13 -21.66 97.92
N ARG A 178 38.84 -21.30 98.08
CA ARG A 178 38.29 -20.91 99.39
C ARG A 178 37.38 -21.99 100.01
N PRO A 179 37.45 -22.23 101.34
CA PRO A 179 36.57 -23.18 102.00
C PRO A 179 35.13 -22.63 102.12
N TYR A 180 34.18 -23.57 102.11
CA TYR A 180 32.74 -23.37 102.25
C TYR A 180 32.35 -22.62 103.53
N GLU A 181 31.53 -21.58 103.42
CA GLU A 181 30.70 -21.06 104.51
C GLU A 181 29.23 -20.92 104.08
N THR A 182 28.37 -21.48 104.93
CA THR A 182 26.92 -21.46 104.93
C THR A 182 26.35 -20.24 105.65
N ASN A 183 25.21 -19.69 105.19
CA ASN A 183 24.01 -19.25 105.96
C ASN A 183 23.04 -18.49 105.00
N ARG A 184 21.79 -18.91 104.75
CA ARG A 184 20.53 -18.99 105.56
C ARG A 184 19.74 -17.67 105.68
N GLY A 185 18.55 -17.66 105.06
CA GLY A 185 17.32 -16.89 105.40
C GLY A 185 17.37 -15.37 105.19
N THR A 186 16.36 -14.69 104.63
CA THR A 186 14.92 -14.78 104.93
C THR A 186 14.02 -14.25 103.80
N GLN A 187 12.82 -14.82 103.69
CA GLN A 187 11.66 -14.30 102.95
C GLN A 187 11.14 -12.99 103.54
N THR A 188 10.77 -12.05 102.68
CA THR A 188 9.62 -11.15 102.84
C THR A 188 9.03 -10.87 101.47
N GLU A 189 7.76 -11.21 101.29
CA GLU A 189 6.93 -10.83 100.14
C GLU A 189 6.61 -9.34 100.22
N GLU A 190 6.94 -8.57 99.17
CA GLU A 190 6.43 -7.21 98.97
C GLU A 190 5.46 -7.21 97.78
N ASP A 191 4.20 -6.88 98.05
CA ASP A 191 3.11 -6.72 97.09
C ASP A 191 3.41 -5.57 96.11
N LEU A 192 3.88 -5.90 94.90
CA LEU A 192 4.06 -4.94 93.81
C LEU A 192 2.71 -4.70 93.10
N MET A 193 1.88 -3.77 93.61
CA MET A 193 0.77 -3.24 92.82
C MET A 193 1.28 -2.28 91.74
N ILE A 194 0.90 -2.53 90.48
CA ILE A 194 1.22 -1.67 89.34
C ILE A 194 0.28 -0.46 89.34
N ASP A 195 0.82 0.76 89.16
CA ASP A 195 0.03 2.00 89.07
C ASP A 195 -0.96 1.95 87.89
N PRO A 196 -2.28 2.07 88.12
CA PRO A 196 -3.31 2.05 87.08
C PRO A 196 -3.08 3.06 85.95
N SER A 197 -2.40 4.17 86.23
CA SER A 197 -2.14 5.26 85.26
C SER A 197 -1.08 4.89 84.23
N LYS A 198 -0.27 3.87 84.49
CA LYS A 198 0.79 3.38 83.59
C LYS A 198 0.30 2.31 82.61
N LEU A 199 -0.87 1.73 82.85
CA LEU A 199 -1.50 0.73 81.99
C LEU A 199 -2.30 1.42 80.88
N LEU A 200 -1.61 1.76 79.80
CA LEU A 200 -2.15 2.49 78.66
C LEU A 200 -2.43 1.58 77.47
N PHE A 201 -3.65 1.64 76.97
CA PHE A 201 -4.10 0.98 75.74
C PHE A 201 -4.20 2.00 74.62
N SER A 202 -3.93 1.58 73.38
CA SER A 202 -4.06 2.44 72.21
C SER A 202 -5.47 2.34 71.64
N GLY A 203 -6.27 3.40 71.80
CA GLY A 203 -7.57 3.55 71.13
C GLY A 203 -7.42 4.12 69.71
N LEU A 204 -8.52 4.63 69.16
CA LEU A 204 -8.61 5.13 67.78
C LEU A 204 -7.71 6.35 67.52
N ARG A 205 -7.75 7.35 68.42
CA ARG A 205 -6.94 8.59 68.34
C ARG A 205 -6.28 8.97 69.66
N LYS A 206 -6.68 8.37 70.77
CA LYS A 206 -6.16 8.66 72.12
C LYS A 206 -5.72 7.38 72.82
N LYS A 207 -4.83 7.52 73.80
CA LYS A 207 -4.52 6.43 74.75
C LYS A 207 -5.57 6.40 75.84
N ILE A 208 -5.99 5.20 76.25
CA ILE A 208 -7.02 4.96 77.26
C ILE A 208 -6.42 4.15 78.41
N THR A 209 -6.80 4.47 79.65
CA THR A 209 -6.33 3.74 80.84
C THR A 209 -7.15 2.49 81.10
N ALA A 210 -6.60 1.53 81.84
CA ALA A 210 -7.34 0.34 82.29
C ALA A 210 -8.62 0.70 83.08
N VAL A 211 -8.58 1.79 83.87
CA VAL A 211 -9.75 2.27 84.63
C VAL A 211 -10.84 2.79 83.69
N GLN A 212 -10.47 3.54 82.65
CA GLN A 212 -11.43 4.03 81.65
C GLN A 212 -12.06 2.88 80.85
N LEU A 213 -11.32 1.81 80.57
CA LEU A 213 -11.88 0.60 79.94
C LEU A 213 -12.91 -0.10 80.84
N TYR A 214 -12.66 -0.14 82.15
CA TYR A 214 -13.61 -0.68 83.13
C TYR A 214 -14.86 0.20 83.26
N GLU A 215 -14.70 1.53 83.31
CA GLU A 215 -15.82 2.47 83.31
C GLU A 215 -16.68 2.28 82.06
N CYS A 216 -16.04 2.05 80.91
CA CYS A 216 -16.67 1.73 79.63
C CYS A 216 -17.26 0.32 79.54
N GLN A 217 -17.17 -0.48 80.61
CA GLN A 217 -17.68 -1.84 80.70
C GLN A 217 -17.12 -2.78 79.62
N LEU A 218 -15.92 -2.48 79.10
CA LEU A 218 -15.22 -3.34 78.14
C LEU A 218 -14.42 -4.43 78.87
N ILE A 219 -13.99 -4.18 80.10
CA ILE A 219 -13.38 -5.17 80.98
C ILE A 219 -14.20 -5.30 82.27
N ASP A 220 -14.18 -6.49 82.85
CA ASP A 220 -14.77 -6.73 84.17
C ASP A 220 -13.79 -6.38 85.30
N LYS A 221 -14.32 -6.27 86.52
CA LYS A 221 -13.54 -5.94 87.70
C LYS A 221 -12.43 -6.98 87.96
N CYS A 222 -12.69 -8.26 87.65
CA CYS A 222 -11.73 -9.34 87.80
C CYS A 222 -10.51 -9.15 86.88
N THR A 223 -10.73 -8.75 85.62
CA THR A 223 -9.67 -8.51 84.64
C THR A 223 -8.87 -7.26 84.98
N LEU A 224 -9.52 -6.20 85.46
CA LEU A 224 -8.84 -5.01 85.97
C LEU A 224 -7.93 -5.35 87.16
N ASP A 225 -8.41 -6.14 88.12
CA ASP A 225 -7.61 -6.55 89.28
C ASP A 225 -6.43 -7.47 88.88
N LYS A 226 -6.60 -8.32 87.86
CA LYS A 226 -5.53 -9.14 87.28
C LYS A 226 -4.45 -8.30 86.58
N LEU A 227 -4.85 -7.22 85.89
CA LEU A 227 -3.95 -6.25 85.28
C LEU A 227 -3.10 -5.51 86.34
N LEU A 228 -3.74 -5.05 87.42
CA LEU A 228 -3.06 -4.32 88.50
C LEU A 228 -2.08 -5.19 89.29
N ARG A 229 -2.32 -6.51 89.33
CA ARG A 229 -1.41 -7.51 89.92
C ARG A 229 -0.38 -8.06 88.92
N GLY A 230 -0.37 -7.60 87.67
CA GLY A 230 0.55 -8.08 86.63
C GLY A 230 0.32 -9.54 86.18
N GLN A 231 -0.85 -10.11 86.47
CA GLN A 231 -1.21 -11.49 86.12
C GLN A 231 -1.69 -11.65 84.68
N LYS A 232 -2.13 -10.56 84.05
CA LYS A 232 -2.42 -10.45 82.62
C LYS A 232 -1.65 -9.26 82.06
N SER A 233 -1.16 -9.36 80.83
CA SER A 233 -0.45 -8.26 80.17
C SER A 233 -1.41 -7.27 79.49
N VAL A 234 -0.93 -6.06 79.21
CA VAL A 234 -1.69 -5.05 78.44
C VAL A 234 -1.94 -5.57 77.03
N GLU A 235 -0.97 -6.27 76.44
CA GLU A 235 -1.02 -6.82 75.09
C GLU A 235 -2.05 -7.95 74.96
N GLU A 236 -2.14 -8.84 75.96
CA GLU A 236 -3.12 -9.92 76.00
C GLU A 236 -4.56 -9.38 75.99
N ILE A 237 -4.83 -8.39 76.84
CA ILE A 237 -6.17 -7.78 76.92
C ILE A 237 -6.44 -6.87 75.74
N ALA A 238 -5.42 -6.20 75.19
CA ALA A 238 -5.55 -5.43 73.96
C ALA A 238 -5.94 -6.33 72.77
N ALA A 239 -5.43 -7.57 72.71
CA ALA A 239 -5.82 -8.55 71.70
C ALA A 239 -7.26 -9.04 71.90
N GLU A 240 -7.69 -9.29 73.14
CA GLU A 240 -9.09 -9.65 73.46
C GLU A 240 -10.07 -8.51 73.09
N LEU A 241 -9.64 -7.26 73.19
CA LEU A 241 -10.46 -6.06 72.95
C LEU A 241 -10.20 -5.36 71.61
N GLU A 242 -9.43 -5.95 70.71
CA GLU A 242 -9.05 -5.35 69.42
C GLU A 242 -10.23 -4.70 68.65
N PRO A 243 -11.39 -5.38 68.45
CA PRO A 243 -12.52 -4.78 67.72
C PRO A 243 -13.13 -3.57 68.43
N TYR A 244 -12.90 -3.39 69.73
CA TYR A 244 -13.39 -2.25 70.50
C TYR A 244 -12.36 -1.12 70.62
N LEU A 245 -11.06 -1.45 70.58
CA LEU A 245 -9.97 -0.47 70.66
C LEU A 245 -9.65 0.16 69.30
N ARG A 246 -9.62 -0.65 68.23
CA ARG A 246 -9.23 -0.22 66.88
C ARG A 246 -10.32 -0.42 65.82
N GLY A 247 -11.40 -1.12 66.16
CA GLY A 247 -12.43 -1.54 65.22
C GLY A 247 -12.09 -2.88 64.55
N ALA A 248 -13.10 -3.62 64.13
CA ALA A 248 -12.98 -4.90 63.42
C ALA A 248 -12.45 -4.77 61.97
N GLY A 249 -11.94 -3.60 61.58
CA GLY A 249 -11.42 -3.31 60.25
C GLY A 249 -12.48 -2.85 59.24
N ALA A 250 -12.26 -1.67 58.65
CA ALA A 250 -13.02 -1.15 57.52
C ALA A 250 -12.52 -1.73 56.19
N ILE A 251 -13.29 -1.54 55.12
CA ILE A 251 -12.86 -1.89 53.76
C ILE A 251 -11.67 -1.00 53.40
N ALA A 252 -10.46 -1.57 53.35
CA ALA A 252 -9.19 -0.85 53.22
C ALA A 252 -8.87 -0.41 51.79
N GLY A 253 -9.38 -1.13 50.80
CA GLY A 253 -9.07 -0.88 49.40
C GLY A 253 -9.79 -1.86 48.49
N ALA A 254 -9.35 -1.92 47.23
CA ALA A 254 -9.87 -2.85 46.24
C ALA A 254 -8.76 -3.83 45.78
N SER A 255 -9.17 -5.01 45.34
CA SER A 255 -8.25 -6.04 44.85
C SER A 255 -8.82 -6.72 43.60
N LEU A 256 -7.99 -6.84 42.57
CA LEU A 256 -8.36 -7.53 41.32
C LEU A 256 -8.13 -9.05 41.46
N ASN A 257 -6.98 -9.41 42.01
CA ASN A 257 -6.50 -10.77 42.21
C ASN A 257 -5.74 -10.84 43.55
N THR A 258 -5.33 -12.04 43.98
CA THR A 258 -4.69 -12.25 45.29
C THR A 258 -3.33 -11.54 45.47
N LYS A 259 -2.79 -10.91 44.42
CA LYS A 259 -1.48 -10.24 44.44
C LYS A 259 -1.57 -8.73 44.24
N GLU A 260 -2.49 -8.25 43.39
CA GLU A 260 -2.66 -6.82 43.14
C GLU A 260 -3.74 -6.23 44.03
N LYS A 261 -3.34 -5.18 44.74
CA LYS A 261 -4.21 -4.35 45.56
C LYS A 261 -4.09 -2.89 45.15
N TYR A 262 -5.17 -2.16 45.37
CA TYR A 262 -5.34 -0.77 45.01
C TYR A 262 -5.95 -0.02 46.18
N SER A 263 -5.50 1.21 46.42
CA SER A 263 -6.25 2.13 47.26
C SER A 263 -7.60 2.49 46.61
N LEU A 264 -8.55 3.02 47.37
CA LEU A 264 -9.87 3.37 46.85
C LEU A 264 -9.80 4.44 45.74
N VAL A 265 -8.87 5.39 45.87
CA VAL A 265 -8.62 6.43 44.86
C VAL A 265 -7.87 5.86 43.65
N GLU A 266 -6.93 4.94 43.83
CA GLU A 266 -6.31 4.23 42.70
C GLU A 266 -7.34 3.42 41.91
N ALA A 267 -8.26 2.75 42.60
CA ALA A 267 -9.34 2.00 41.98
C ALA A 267 -10.30 2.92 41.22
N LYS A 268 -10.62 4.11 41.73
CA LYS A 268 -11.38 5.16 41.02
C LYS A 268 -10.66 5.60 39.75
N ARG A 269 -9.36 5.95 39.84
CA ARG A 269 -8.53 6.36 38.69
C ARG A 269 -8.43 5.28 37.61
N LYS A 270 -8.43 4.00 38.02
CA LYS A 270 -8.44 2.84 37.12
C LYS A 270 -9.84 2.41 36.64
N GLN A 271 -10.88 3.18 36.96
CA GLN A 271 -12.29 2.90 36.62
C GLN A 271 -12.80 1.54 37.12
N LEU A 272 -12.22 1.04 38.23
CA LEU A 272 -12.65 -0.18 38.90
C LEU A 272 -13.80 0.09 39.89
N LEU A 273 -13.89 1.32 40.39
CA LEU A 273 -14.96 1.81 41.27
C LEU A 273 -15.59 3.08 40.68
N THR A 274 -16.89 3.28 40.95
CA THR A 274 -17.55 4.55 40.60
C THR A 274 -17.11 5.65 41.57
N PRO A 275 -17.04 6.92 41.13
CA PRO A 275 -16.69 8.04 41.99
C PRO A 275 -17.53 8.10 43.26
N GLU A 276 -18.84 7.85 43.14
CA GLU A 276 -19.78 7.89 44.26
C GLU A 276 -19.47 6.79 45.29
N ASN A 277 -19.18 5.57 44.85
CA ASN A 277 -18.81 4.47 45.74
C ASN A 277 -17.48 4.75 46.46
N THR A 278 -16.51 5.35 45.77
CA THR A 278 -15.21 5.70 46.36
C THR A 278 -15.37 6.68 47.51
N VAL A 279 -16.17 7.73 47.36
CA VAL A 279 -16.43 8.71 48.44
C VAL A 279 -17.10 8.04 49.63
N LEU A 280 -18.12 7.22 49.39
CA LEU A 280 -18.84 6.51 50.46
C LEU A 280 -17.92 5.57 51.26
N LEU A 281 -17.02 4.87 50.58
CA LEU A 281 -16.04 3.98 51.24
C LEU A 281 -14.97 4.77 52.00
N LEU A 282 -14.51 5.91 51.47
CA LEU A 282 -13.57 6.79 52.17
C LEU A 282 -14.18 7.42 53.42
N GLU A 283 -15.46 7.82 53.37
CA GLU A 283 -16.20 8.26 54.55
C GLU A 283 -16.27 7.17 55.61
N ALA A 284 -16.56 5.93 55.21
CA ALA A 284 -16.60 4.79 56.13
C ALA A 284 -15.24 4.54 56.80
N GLN A 285 -14.13 4.64 56.06
CA GLN A 285 -12.77 4.55 56.62
C GLN A 285 -12.51 5.67 57.64
N ALA A 286 -12.78 6.92 57.27
CA ALA A 286 -12.57 8.09 58.14
C ALA A 286 -13.44 8.04 59.42
N ALA A 287 -14.62 7.43 59.35
CA ALA A 287 -15.55 7.30 60.49
C ALA A 287 -15.20 6.18 61.47
N THR A 288 -14.36 5.23 61.06
CA THR A 288 -14.10 3.97 61.80
C THR A 288 -12.67 3.83 62.32
N GLY A 289 -11.71 4.59 61.78
CA GLY A 289 -10.36 4.70 62.36
C GLY A 289 -9.51 5.80 61.72
N GLY A 290 -9.65 5.97 60.41
CA GLY A 290 -8.82 6.84 59.58
C GLY A 290 -8.74 6.30 58.16
N VAL A 291 -8.21 7.10 57.24
CA VAL A 291 -8.07 6.69 55.84
C VAL A 291 -6.92 5.68 55.73
N ILE A 292 -7.19 4.53 55.12
CA ILE A 292 -6.27 3.40 55.12
C ILE A 292 -5.41 3.45 53.85
N ASP A 293 -4.10 3.34 54.03
CA ASP A 293 -3.14 3.07 52.96
C ASP A 293 -2.89 1.55 52.88
N PRO A 294 -3.50 0.83 51.92
CA PRO A 294 -3.39 -0.62 51.85
C PRO A 294 -1.99 -1.11 51.44
N HIS A 295 -1.15 -0.23 50.87
CA HIS A 295 0.22 -0.59 50.49
C HIS A 295 1.16 -0.56 51.69
N ARG A 296 0.92 0.38 52.61
CA ARG A 296 1.76 0.56 53.81
C ARG A 296 1.17 -0.02 55.08
N ASN A 297 -0.08 -0.49 55.04
CA ASN A 297 -0.83 -0.98 56.19
C ASN A 297 -0.92 0.04 57.34
N GLU A 298 -1.18 1.30 56.99
CA GLU A 298 -1.27 2.41 57.93
C GLU A 298 -2.67 3.05 57.87
N SER A 299 -3.23 3.37 59.04
CA SER A 299 -4.42 4.23 59.16
C SER A 299 -3.99 5.67 59.43
N LEU A 300 -4.45 6.59 58.60
CA LEU A 300 -3.98 7.97 58.57
C LEU A 300 -5.08 8.97 58.96
N SER A 301 -4.66 10.12 59.49
CA SER A 301 -5.55 11.29 59.56
C SER A 301 -5.86 11.82 58.17
N VAL A 302 -6.93 12.61 58.04
CA VAL A 302 -7.31 13.20 56.74
C VAL A 302 -6.19 14.10 56.21
N ASP A 303 -5.54 14.90 57.05
CA ASP A 303 -4.37 15.72 56.66
C ASP A 303 -3.23 14.88 56.08
N SER A 304 -2.91 13.76 56.73
CA SER A 304 -1.84 12.85 56.30
C SER A 304 -2.21 12.10 55.02
N ALA A 305 -3.49 11.76 54.84
CA ALA A 305 -4.01 11.11 53.65
C ALA A 305 -4.00 12.04 52.43
N ILE A 306 -4.33 13.32 52.60
CA ILE A 306 -4.22 14.35 51.56
C ILE A 306 -2.75 14.52 51.14
N ALA A 307 -1.82 14.55 52.10
CA ALA A 307 -0.39 14.65 51.81
C ALA A 307 0.18 13.43 51.04
N ARG A 308 -0.55 12.31 51.01
CA ARG A 308 -0.18 11.08 50.29
C ARG A 308 -1.08 10.78 49.09
N ASP A 309 -1.89 11.75 48.65
CA ASP A 309 -2.81 11.61 47.52
C ASP A 309 -3.78 10.42 47.62
N LEU A 310 -4.21 10.08 48.85
CA LEU A 310 -5.23 9.07 49.12
C LEU A 310 -6.65 9.63 49.11
N ILE A 311 -6.80 10.94 48.93
CA ILE A 311 -8.08 11.67 48.86
C ILE A 311 -8.01 12.69 47.72
N ASP A 312 -8.98 12.66 46.82
CA ASP A 312 -9.10 13.64 45.72
C ASP A 312 -9.50 15.02 46.25
N PHE A 313 -9.16 16.08 45.52
CA PHE A 313 -9.39 17.46 45.95
C PHE A 313 -10.87 17.76 46.26
N ASP A 314 -11.77 17.26 45.42
CA ASP A 314 -13.22 17.52 45.52
C ASP A 314 -13.86 16.84 46.74
N ASP A 315 -13.27 15.73 47.21
CA ASP A 315 -13.87 14.87 48.25
C ASP A 315 -13.40 15.26 49.67
N ARG A 316 -12.47 16.21 49.81
CA ARG A 316 -11.77 16.55 51.08
C ARG A 316 -12.72 16.99 52.19
N GLU A 317 -13.58 17.96 51.92
CA GLU A 317 -14.49 18.54 52.92
C GLU A 317 -15.44 17.47 53.51
N GLN A 318 -15.93 16.59 52.64
CA GLN A 318 -16.82 15.50 53.02
C GLN A 318 -16.11 14.48 53.93
N ILE A 319 -14.84 14.17 53.64
CA ILE A 319 -14.06 13.22 54.44
C ILE A 319 -13.59 13.85 55.76
N TYR A 320 -13.28 15.15 55.81
CA TYR A 320 -13.05 15.87 57.07
C TYR A 320 -14.28 15.84 57.97
N MET A 321 -15.48 15.96 57.40
CA MET A 321 -16.73 15.80 58.15
C MET A 321 -16.90 14.38 58.69
N ALA A 322 -16.54 13.36 57.92
CA ALA A 322 -16.58 11.97 58.38
C ALA A 322 -15.57 11.69 59.52
N GLU A 323 -14.37 12.28 59.50
CA GLU A 323 -13.36 12.13 60.58
C GLU A 323 -13.85 12.66 61.94
N LYS A 324 -14.76 13.64 61.93
CA LYS A 324 -15.43 14.14 63.15
C LYS A 324 -16.29 13.09 63.83
N ALA A 325 -16.65 12.00 63.16
CA ALA A 325 -17.33 10.88 63.79
C ALA A 325 -16.49 10.17 64.87
N ILE A 326 -15.15 10.27 64.79
CA ILE A 326 -14.22 9.71 65.78
C ILE A 326 -13.71 10.80 66.72
N THR A 327 -13.34 11.97 66.19
CA THR A 327 -12.76 13.05 66.99
C THR A 327 -13.81 13.81 67.81
N GLY A 328 -15.08 13.73 67.39
CA GLY A 328 -16.24 14.34 68.04
C GLY A 328 -16.64 15.67 67.41
N PHE A 329 -17.95 15.87 67.23
CA PHE A 329 -18.49 17.14 66.75
C PHE A 329 -18.50 18.15 67.89
N LYS A 330 -17.81 19.28 67.73
CA LYS A 330 -17.85 20.34 68.74
C LYS A 330 -19.13 21.14 68.58
N ASP A 331 -19.91 21.23 69.66
CA ASP A 331 -21.05 22.11 69.72
C ASP A 331 -20.58 23.57 69.71
N PRO A 332 -20.98 24.40 68.71
CA PRO A 332 -20.60 25.81 68.66
C PRO A 332 -21.01 26.61 69.92
N PHE A 333 -22.04 26.15 70.63
CA PHE A 333 -22.58 26.86 71.79
C PHE A 333 -22.00 26.40 73.13
N SER A 334 -21.81 25.09 73.33
CA SER A 334 -21.32 24.54 74.61
C SER A 334 -19.83 24.17 74.61
N GLY A 335 -19.19 24.09 73.45
CA GLY A 335 -17.82 23.58 73.31
C GLY A 335 -17.67 22.08 73.62
N LYS A 336 -18.76 21.40 74.01
CA LYS A 336 -18.77 19.97 74.32
C LYS A 336 -18.59 19.17 73.03
N THR A 337 -17.76 18.13 73.09
CA THR A 337 -17.63 17.13 72.03
C THR A 337 -18.84 16.19 72.06
N MET A 338 -19.49 16.04 70.92
CA MET A 338 -20.69 15.25 70.72
C MET A 338 -20.43 14.08 69.78
N SER A 339 -21.19 13.01 70.00
CA SER A 339 -21.28 11.86 69.10
C SER A 339 -22.01 12.20 67.80
N VAL A 340 -21.94 11.31 66.80
CA VAL A 340 -22.65 11.48 65.51
C VAL A 340 -24.16 11.62 65.72
N ALA A 341 -24.76 10.79 66.59
CA ALA A 341 -26.20 10.82 66.85
C ALA A 341 -26.65 12.14 67.49
N GLU A 342 -25.87 12.67 68.44
CA GLU A 342 -26.12 13.99 69.05
C GLU A 342 -25.93 15.13 68.05
N ALA A 343 -24.92 15.04 67.18
CA ALA A 343 -24.67 16.01 66.11
C ALA A 343 -25.82 16.05 65.09
N MET A 344 -26.41 14.89 64.76
CA MET A 344 -27.60 14.81 63.90
C MET A 344 -28.82 15.48 64.53
N LYS A 345 -29.05 15.30 65.84
CA LYS A 345 -30.15 15.99 66.55
C LYS A 345 -30.02 17.51 66.53
N LYS A 346 -28.78 18.01 66.55
CA LYS A 346 -28.46 19.44 66.48
C LYS A 346 -28.27 19.97 65.06
N ASN A 347 -28.55 19.15 64.03
CA ASN A 347 -28.38 19.49 62.61
C ASN A 347 -26.95 19.96 62.23
N LEU A 348 -25.92 19.48 62.94
CA LEU A 348 -24.52 19.73 62.58
C LEU A 348 -24.01 18.80 61.48
N VAL A 349 -24.69 17.67 61.29
CA VAL A 349 -24.48 16.70 60.22
C VAL A 349 -25.84 16.41 59.62
N ASP A 350 -25.90 16.30 58.30
CA ASP A 350 -27.12 15.91 57.62
C ASP A 350 -27.53 14.49 58.04
N ARG A 351 -28.84 14.24 58.07
CA ARG A 351 -29.37 12.96 58.55
C ARG A 351 -28.83 11.78 57.73
N GLU A 352 -28.58 11.97 56.45
CA GLU A 352 -28.20 10.90 55.54
C GLU A 352 -26.74 10.45 55.76
N THR A 353 -25.80 11.40 55.78
CA THR A 353 -24.39 11.18 56.12
C THR A 353 -24.27 10.64 57.53
N GLY A 354 -24.97 11.23 58.51
CA GLY A 354 -24.96 10.74 59.88
C GLY A 354 -25.38 9.27 60.01
N MET A 355 -26.41 8.85 59.27
CA MET A 355 -26.84 7.44 59.23
C MET A 355 -25.79 6.53 58.59
N ARG A 356 -25.13 6.97 57.51
CA ARG A 356 -24.06 6.19 56.83
C ARG A 356 -22.82 6.01 57.72
N LEU A 357 -22.42 7.06 58.45
CA LEU A 357 -21.31 6.99 59.41
C LEU A 357 -21.63 6.03 60.56
N LEU A 358 -22.85 6.09 61.11
CA LEU A 358 -23.31 5.18 62.17
C LEU A 358 -23.41 3.72 61.67
N GLU A 359 -23.86 3.50 60.43
CA GLU A 359 -23.89 2.17 59.81
C GLU A 359 -22.46 1.58 59.70
N ALA A 360 -21.50 2.37 59.22
CA ALA A 360 -20.11 1.96 59.11
C ALA A 360 -19.46 1.66 60.47
N GLN A 361 -19.76 2.47 61.49
CA GLN A 361 -19.30 2.22 62.86
C GLN A 361 -19.88 0.92 63.43
N LEU A 362 -21.20 0.72 63.35
CA LEU A 362 -21.85 -0.50 63.82
C LEU A 362 -21.28 -1.75 63.14
N ALA A 363 -21.05 -1.68 61.82
CA ALA A 363 -20.43 -2.75 61.06
C ALA A 363 -19.00 -3.06 61.51
N SER A 364 -18.30 -2.09 62.11
CA SER A 364 -16.89 -2.19 62.50
C SER A 364 -16.71 -2.50 64.00
N GLY A 365 -17.79 -2.79 64.74
CA GLY A 365 -17.71 -3.33 66.11
C GLY A 365 -18.65 -2.67 67.12
N GLY A 366 -19.15 -1.46 66.87
CA GLY A 366 -20.01 -0.75 67.81
C GLY A 366 -20.23 0.71 67.46
N ILE A 367 -20.61 1.54 68.44
CA ILE A 367 -20.70 2.99 68.27
C ILE A 367 -19.47 3.64 68.89
N VAL A 368 -18.86 4.60 68.19
CA VAL A 368 -17.67 5.29 68.72
C VAL A 368 -18.07 6.28 69.82
N ASP A 369 -17.35 6.23 70.93
CA ASP A 369 -17.33 7.28 71.95
C ASP A 369 -16.19 8.25 71.64
N PRO A 370 -16.47 9.48 71.17
CA PRO A 370 -15.42 10.42 70.78
C PRO A 370 -14.57 10.93 71.95
N ILE A 371 -15.09 10.88 73.17
CA ILE A 371 -14.37 11.37 74.36
C ILE A 371 -13.23 10.42 74.67
N ASN A 372 -13.56 9.14 74.84
CA ASN A 372 -12.63 8.06 75.17
C ASN A 372 -11.90 7.47 73.96
N SER A 373 -12.37 7.79 72.74
CA SER A 373 -11.77 7.34 71.47
C SER A 373 -11.74 5.81 71.31
N ILE A 374 -12.85 5.16 71.66
CA ILE A 374 -13.04 3.70 71.59
C ILE A 374 -14.42 3.37 71.03
N PHE A 375 -14.61 2.15 70.53
CA PHE A 375 -15.91 1.60 70.19
C PHE A 375 -16.58 1.00 71.42
N LEU A 376 -17.88 1.28 71.58
CA LEU A 376 -18.73 0.69 72.59
C LEU A 376 -19.72 -0.28 71.95
N PRO A 377 -19.93 -1.46 72.55
CA PRO A 377 -20.99 -2.38 72.16
C PRO A 377 -22.35 -1.68 72.12
N LYS A 378 -23.22 -2.13 71.21
CA LYS A 378 -24.57 -1.57 70.98
C LYS A 378 -25.38 -1.34 72.26
N ASP A 379 -25.32 -2.28 73.20
CA ASP A 379 -26.15 -2.27 74.41
C ASP A 379 -25.65 -1.20 75.39
N ILE A 380 -24.34 -1.05 75.50
CA ILE A 380 -23.67 -0.02 76.31
C ILE A 380 -23.88 1.36 75.66
N ALA A 381 -23.74 1.48 74.35
CA ALA A 381 -23.97 2.73 73.63
C ALA A 381 -25.41 3.26 73.81
N LEU A 382 -26.40 2.37 73.79
CA LEU A 382 -27.81 2.70 74.09
C LEU A 382 -28.00 3.15 75.55
N SER A 383 -27.37 2.47 76.51
CA SER A 383 -27.45 2.84 77.93
C SER A 383 -26.83 4.21 78.24
N ARG A 384 -25.79 4.59 77.50
CA ARG A 384 -25.08 5.88 77.64
C ARG A 384 -25.70 7.01 76.81
N GLY A 385 -26.73 6.72 76.02
CA GLY A 385 -27.38 7.71 75.16
C GLY A 385 -26.52 8.19 73.99
N LEU A 386 -25.47 7.44 73.60
CA LEU A 386 -24.64 7.75 72.44
C LEU A 386 -25.36 7.47 71.11
N ILE A 387 -26.41 6.64 71.16
CA ILE A 387 -27.34 6.41 70.07
C ILE A 387 -28.75 6.24 70.63
N ASP A 388 -29.76 6.77 69.94
CA ASP A 388 -31.16 6.60 70.32
C ASP A 388 -31.73 5.27 69.80
N ARG A 389 -32.75 4.75 70.49
CA ARG A 389 -33.52 3.59 70.01
C ARG A 389 -34.15 3.81 68.64
N ASP A 390 -34.59 5.02 68.33
CA ASP A 390 -35.21 5.35 67.04
C ASP A 390 -34.19 5.38 65.90
N LEU A 391 -33.01 5.95 66.13
CA LEU A 391 -31.90 5.93 65.17
C LEU A 391 -31.39 4.51 64.96
N TYR A 392 -31.27 3.72 66.02
CA TYR A 392 -30.89 2.31 65.93
C TYR A 392 -31.90 1.49 65.12
N ARG A 393 -33.21 1.70 65.33
CA ARG A 393 -34.24 1.06 64.51
C ARG A 393 -34.15 1.48 63.04
N ALA A 394 -33.85 2.75 62.79
CA ALA A 394 -33.67 3.27 61.44
C ALA A 394 -32.41 2.70 60.76
N LEU A 395 -31.34 2.38 61.49
CA LEU A 395 -30.11 1.79 60.94
C LEU A 395 -30.31 0.35 60.42
N ASN A 396 -31.33 -0.35 60.89
CA ASN A 396 -31.69 -1.67 60.36
C ASN A 396 -32.35 -1.58 58.96
N ASN A 397 -32.74 -0.39 58.50
CA ASN A 397 -33.28 -0.14 57.17
C ASN A 397 -32.29 0.77 56.38
N PRO A 398 -31.69 0.31 55.27
CA PRO A 398 -30.66 1.08 54.58
C PRO A 398 -31.21 2.39 53.99
N SER A 399 -30.56 3.52 54.33
CA SER A 399 -30.93 4.88 53.90
C SER A 399 -30.57 5.15 52.43
N LYS A 400 -29.39 4.73 51.99
CA LYS A 400 -28.97 4.63 50.59
C LYS A 400 -28.06 3.42 50.40
N PRO A 401 -28.32 2.57 49.41
CA PRO A 401 -27.49 1.39 49.17
C PRO A 401 -26.20 1.75 48.43
N LEU A 402 -25.07 1.18 48.84
CA LEU A 402 -23.83 1.18 48.05
C LEU A 402 -24.03 0.27 46.83
N ILE A 403 -23.41 0.61 45.70
CA ILE A 403 -23.48 -0.26 44.52
C ILE A 403 -22.35 -1.29 44.61
N ASP A 404 -22.66 -2.57 44.59
CA ASP A 404 -21.64 -3.61 44.53
C ASP A 404 -20.87 -3.56 43.20
N PRO A 405 -19.53 -3.43 43.20
CA PRO A 405 -18.73 -3.41 41.98
C PRO A 405 -18.89 -4.67 41.11
N LEU A 406 -19.26 -5.81 41.70
CA LEU A 406 -19.42 -7.07 40.99
C LEU A 406 -20.86 -7.28 40.50
N SER A 407 -21.84 -7.21 41.40
CA SER A 407 -23.25 -7.49 41.05
C SER A 407 -24.04 -6.29 40.52
N LYS A 408 -23.48 -5.07 40.59
CA LYS A 408 -24.12 -3.78 40.25
C LYS A 408 -25.43 -3.52 41.01
N ASN A 409 -25.73 -4.30 42.04
CA ASN A 409 -26.91 -4.14 42.87
C ASN A 409 -26.65 -3.23 44.06
N ALA A 410 -27.73 -2.64 44.55
CA ALA A 410 -27.82 -1.91 45.79
C ALA A 410 -27.61 -2.83 47.02
N ILE A 411 -26.55 -2.60 47.81
CA ILE A 411 -26.15 -3.42 48.97
C ILE A 411 -25.78 -2.51 50.17
N SER A 412 -25.99 -2.99 51.40
CA SER A 412 -25.57 -2.31 52.64
C SER A 412 -24.08 -2.47 52.92
N TYR A 413 -23.49 -1.58 53.73
CA TYR A 413 -22.05 -1.62 54.02
C TYR A 413 -21.64 -2.93 54.73
N MET A 414 -22.50 -3.45 55.62
CA MET A 414 -22.29 -4.74 56.30
C MET A 414 -22.15 -5.90 55.31
N LYS A 415 -23.10 -6.04 54.38
CA LYS A 415 -23.09 -7.09 53.36
C LYS A 415 -21.93 -6.94 52.38
N LEU A 416 -21.51 -5.71 52.11
CA LEU A 416 -20.34 -5.44 51.28
C LEU A 416 -19.05 -5.90 51.97
N ARG A 417 -18.92 -5.65 53.28
CA ARG A 417 -17.78 -6.10 54.09
C ARG A 417 -17.68 -7.63 54.15
N GLU A 418 -18.80 -8.34 54.23
CA GLU A 418 -18.84 -9.82 54.17
C GLU A 418 -18.33 -10.38 52.83
N ARG A 419 -18.38 -9.60 51.74
CA ARG A 419 -17.87 -9.99 50.42
C ARG A 419 -16.39 -9.65 50.20
N CYS A 420 -15.78 -8.90 51.11
CA CYS A 420 -14.37 -8.52 51.00
C CYS A 420 -13.46 -9.72 51.28
N ARG A 421 -12.30 -9.73 50.63
CA ARG A 421 -11.24 -10.71 50.88
C ARG A 421 -10.33 -10.20 51.99
N ILE A 422 -9.94 -11.09 52.90
CA ILE A 422 -8.97 -10.77 53.95
C ILE A 422 -7.57 -11.09 53.40
N GLU A 423 -6.70 -10.10 53.36
CA GLU A 423 -5.31 -10.24 52.91
C GLU A 423 -4.49 -11.01 53.96
N SER A 424 -3.88 -12.13 53.56
CA SER A 424 -3.27 -13.10 54.50
C SER A 424 -2.13 -12.55 55.35
N HIS A 425 -1.40 -11.53 54.86
CA HIS A 425 -0.21 -11.00 55.54
C HIS A 425 -0.46 -9.72 56.36
N THR A 426 -1.51 -8.95 56.06
CA THR A 426 -1.83 -7.70 56.77
C THR A 426 -3.14 -7.76 57.55
N GLY A 427 -4.02 -8.72 57.25
CA GLY A 427 -5.38 -8.77 57.78
C GLY A 427 -6.33 -7.72 57.18
N LEU A 428 -5.92 -6.97 56.15
CA LEU A 428 -6.74 -5.93 55.54
C LEU A 428 -7.92 -6.51 54.74
N LEU A 429 -9.07 -5.85 54.82
CA LEU A 429 -10.27 -6.17 54.05
C LEU A 429 -10.22 -5.46 52.69
N LEU A 430 -10.05 -6.23 51.61
CA LEU A 430 -9.98 -5.73 50.25
C LEU A 430 -11.22 -6.13 49.45
N LEU A 431 -11.86 -5.14 48.83
CA LEU A 431 -13.06 -5.33 48.01
C LEU A 431 -12.68 -5.96 46.66
N PRO A 432 -13.21 -7.15 46.31
CA PRO A 432 -12.96 -7.74 45.00
C PRO A 432 -13.57 -6.87 43.89
N VAL A 433 -12.74 -6.44 42.93
CA VAL A 433 -13.14 -5.66 41.75
C VAL A 433 -12.68 -6.37 40.48
N GLN A 434 -13.40 -6.19 39.38
CA GLN A 434 -13.05 -6.77 38.07
C GLN A 434 -12.61 -5.67 37.10
N LYS A 435 -11.56 -5.93 36.32
CA LYS A 435 -11.07 -5.01 35.30
C LYS A 435 -12.02 -5.03 34.10
N ARG A 436 -12.74 -3.93 33.89
CA ARG A 436 -13.52 -3.69 32.67
C ARG A 436 -12.57 -3.40 31.52
N SER A 437 -12.13 -4.42 30.80
CA SER A 437 -11.71 -4.39 29.38
C SER A 437 -10.85 -5.60 29.09
N MET A 438 -11.49 -6.73 28.80
CA MET A 438 -10.84 -7.72 27.97
C MET A 438 -10.87 -7.22 26.53
N SER A 439 -9.73 -7.27 25.86
CA SER A 439 -9.61 -6.83 24.48
C SER A 439 -8.76 -7.82 23.68
N PHE A 440 -9.10 -7.95 22.41
CA PHE A 440 -8.47 -8.84 21.46
C PHE A 440 -7.68 -8.03 20.43
N GLN A 441 -6.55 -8.58 19.97
CA GLN A 441 -5.75 -7.92 18.95
C GLN A 441 -6.38 -8.08 17.57
N GLY A 442 -6.96 -6.99 17.05
CA GLY A 442 -7.43 -6.87 15.67
C GLY A 442 -6.32 -6.56 14.67
N ILE A 443 -6.71 -6.06 13.49
CA ILE A 443 -5.79 -5.82 12.36
C ILE A 443 -4.87 -4.61 12.62
N ARG A 444 -5.39 -3.54 13.23
CA ARG A 444 -4.63 -2.33 13.60
C ARG A 444 -4.90 -1.85 15.02
N LYS A 445 -5.99 -2.27 15.65
CA LYS A 445 -6.44 -1.82 16.97
C LYS A 445 -6.81 -3.00 17.86
N LEU A 446 -6.92 -2.73 19.16
CA LEU A 446 -7.51 -3.64 20.14
C LEU A 446 -9.05 -3.53 20.07
N ILE A 447 -9.72 -4.67 20.04
CA ILE A 447 -11.17 -4.80 19.92
C ILE A 447 -11.72 -5.22 21.28
N THR A 448 -12.79 -4.58 21.76
CA THR A 448 -13.43 -4.93 23.03
C THR A 448 -14.36 -6.14 22.88
N VAL A 449 -14.60 -6.88 23.97
CA VAL A 449 -15.58 -7.99 23.97
C VAL A 449 -16.97 -7.52 23.57
N SER A 450 -17.38 -6.32 24.00
CA SER A 450 -18.67 -5.73 23.63
C SER A 450 -18.80 -5.58 22.11
N GLU A 451 -17.77 -5.08 21.43
CA GLU A 451 -17.78 -4.91 19.98
C GLU A 451 -17.83 -6.27 19.26
N LEU A 452 -17.19 -7.31 19.80
CA LEU A 452 -17.29 -8.66 19.25
C LEU A 452 -18.70 -9.26 19.38
N VAL A 453 -19.46 -8.87 20.40
CA VAL A 453 -20.87 -9.24 20.56
C VAL A 453 -21.74 -8.43 19.58
N ASP A 454 -21.54 -7.11 19.50
CA ASP A 454 -22.30 -6.20 18.64
C ASP A 454 -22.08 -6.49 17.14
N SER A 455 -20.90 -7.01 16.78
CA SER A 455 -20.58 -7.46 15.42
C SER A 455 -21.10 -8.88 15.11
N GLY A 456 -21.63 -9.59 16.12
CA GLY A 456 -22.16 -10.95 15.99
C GLY A 456 -21.08 -12.04 15.86
N ILE A 457 -19.84 -11.75 16.26
CA ILE A 457 -18.71 -12.69 16.19
C ILE A 457 -18.73 -13.66 17.37
N ILE A 458 -19.05 -13.16 18.56
CA ILE A 458 -19.24 -13.98 19.77
C ILE A 458 -20.66 -13.82 20.31
N ARG A 459 -21.17 -14.86 20.95
CA ARG A 459 -22.46 -14.81 21.64
C ARG A 459 -22.29 -14.16 23.01
N GLU A 460 -23.34 -13.52 23.50
CA GLU A 460 -23.37 -12.92 24.84
C GLU A 460 -23.09 -13.95 25.96
N SER A 461 -23.51 -15.21 25.78
CA SER A 461 -23.17 -16.31 26.71
C SER A 461 -21.66 -16.55 26.80
N THR A 462 -20.96 -16.56 25.66
CA THR A 462 -19.52 -16.76 25.58
C THR A 462 -18.76 -15.55 26.14
N ALA A 463 -19.27 -14.34 25.94
CA ALA A 463 -18.73 -13.14 26.57
C ALA A 463 -18.81 -13.23 28.11
N ASN A 464 -19.95 -13.67 28.65
CA ASN A 464 -20.14 -13.87 30.09
C ASN A 464 -19.25 -14.99 30.65
N GLU A 465 -19.09 -16.10 29.93
CA GLU A 465 -18.16 -17.19 30.31
C GLU A 465 -16.70 -16.71 30.32
N LEU A 466 -16.33 -15.84 29.39
CA LEU A 466 -15.00 -15.23 29.33
C LEU A 466 -14.80 -14.26 30.50
N GLU A 467 -15.82 -13.45 30.82
CA GLU A 467 -15.78 -12.49 31.94
C GLU A 467 -15.73 -13.16 33.31
N THR A 468 -16.35 -14.33 33.44
CA THR A 468 -16.31 -15.16 34.64
C THR A 468 -15.06 -16.03 34.73
N GLY A 469 -14.26 -16.11 33.66
CA GLY A 469 -13.01 -16.88 33.59
C GLY A 469 -13.19 -18.39 33.43
N VAL A 470 -14.38 -18.84 32.98
CA VAL A 470 -14.66 -20.26 32.69
C VAL A 470 -13.91 -20.70 31.44
N ILE A 471 -13.80 -19.81 30.45
CA ILE A 471 -13.05 -20.01 29.20
C ILE A 471 -11.88 -19.02 29.15
N SER A 472 -10.76 -19.42 28.55
CA SER A 472 -9.59 -18.55 28.44
C SER A 472 -9.67 -17.61 27.23
N VAL A 473 -8.93 -16.50 27.29
CA VAL A 473 -8.83 -15.55 26.17
C VAL A 473 -8.19 -16.22 24.96
N GLU A 474 -7.21 -17.10 25.17
CA GLU A 474 -6.52 -17.82 24.09
C GLU A 474 -7.48 -18.77 23.36
N GLU A 475 -8.32 -19.51 24.09
CA GLU A 475 -9.29 -20.43 23.49
C GLU A 475 -10.33 -19.70 22.64
N VAL A 476 -10.83 -18.56 23.13
CA VAL A 476 -11.72 -17.71 22.34
C VAL A 476 -10.99 -17.14 21.13
N THR A 477 -9.76 -16.64 21.31
CA THR A 477 -8.94 -16.06 20.22
C THR A 477 -8.74 -17.04 19.08
N ASP A 478 -8.44 -18.30 19.37
CA ASP A 478 -8.25 -19.32 18.33
C ASP A 478 -9.54 -19.62 17.56
N ARG A 479 -10.71 -19.61 18.23
CA ARG A 479 -12.01 -19.81 17.58
C ARG A 479 -12.39 -18.67 16.63
N ILE A 480 -12.02 -17.43 16.95
CA ILE A 480 -12.40 -16.23 16.18
C ILE A 480 -11.23 -15.59 15.41
N LYS A 481 -10.11 -16.30 15.29
CA LYS A 481 -8.86 -15.79 14.70
C LYS A 481 -9.05 -15.18 13.31
N ASP A 482 -9.85 -15.84 12.47
CA ASP A 482 -10.15 -15.38 11.11
C ASP A 482 -10.96 -14.07 11.10
N PHE A 483 -11.77 -13.81 12.12
CA PHE A 483 -12.49 -12.54 12.26
C PHE A 483 -11.62 -11.43 12.84
N LEU A 484 -10.66 -11.75 13.71
CA LEU A 484 -9.77 -10.75 14.30
C LEU A 484 -8.77 -10.20 13.28
N GLN A 485 -8.10 -11.08 12.54
CA GLN A 485 -6.97 -10.70 11.67
C GLN A 485 -7.11 -11.18 10.21
N GLY A 486 -8.12 -11.99 9.90
CA GLY A 486 -8.26 -12.65 8.61
C GLY A 486 -7.56 -14.00 8.54
N SER A 487 -8.08 -14.90 7.71
CA SER A 487 -7.38 -16.11 7.27
C SER A 487 -6.21 -15.75 6.35
N SER A 488 -5.27 -16.68 6.14
CA SER A 488 -4.09 -16.40 5.31
C SER A 488 -4.48 -15.92 3.91
N CYS A 489 -3.96 -14.76 3.53
CA CYS A 489 -3.87 -14.31 2.14
C CYS A 489 -2.79 -15.10 1.39
N ILE A 490 -2.72 -14.94 0.06
CA ILE A 490 -1.60 -15.43 -0.75
C ILE A 490 -0.34 -14.67 -0.31
N ALA A 491 0.42 -15.27 0.59
CA ALA A 491 1.52 -14.66 1.33
C ALA A 491 2.81 -14.56 0.49
N GLY A 492 2.98 -15.45 -0.48
CA GLY A 492 4.20 -15.53 -1.26
C GLY A 492 4.12 -16.59 -2.35
N ILE A 493 5.30 -16.90 -2.89
CA ILE A 493 5.47 -17.83 -4.00
C ILE A 493 6.36 -18.98 -3.54
N TYR A 494 5.98 -20.19 -3.89
CA TYR A 494 6.77 -21.40 -3.68
C TYR A 494 7.33 -21.85 -5.02
N ASN A 495 8.65 -21.83 -5.20
CA ASN A 495 9.28 -22.32 -6.42
C ASN A 495 9.34 -23.85 -6.35
N GLU A 496 8.57 -24.54 -7.19
CA GLU A 496 8.57 -26.01 -7.21
C GLU A 496 9.89 -26.61 -7.72
N ALA A 497 10.70 -25.83 -8.47
CA ALA A 497 11.97 -26.29 -8.99
C ALA A 497 13.09 -26.29 -7.92
N THR A 498 13.16 -25.22 -7.11
CA THR A 498 14.19 -25.10 -6.06
C THR A 498 13.72 -25.57 -4.69
N GLY A 499 12.41 -25.71 -4.49
CA GLY A 499 11.82 -25.97 -3.17
C GLY A 499 11.86 -24.77 -2.22
N GLU A 500 12.23 -23.59 -2.72
CA GLU A 500 12.37 -22.37 -1.91
C GLU A 500 11.10 -21.51 -1.93
N LYS A 501 10.88 -20.80 -0.82
CA LYS A 501 9.79 -19.82 -0.69
C LYS A 501 10.32 -18.40 -0.82
N PHE A 502 9.62 -17.60 -1.62
CA PHE A 502 9.97 -16.21 -1.91
C PHE A 502 8.83 -15.27 -1.56
N GLY A 503 9.15 -14.08 -1.07
CA GLY A 503 8.20 -12.97 -1.04
C GLY A 503 7.80 -12.57 -2.47
N VAL A 504 6.57 -12.07 -2.66
CA VAL A 504 6.03 -11.73 -4.00
C VAL A 504 6.95 -10.76 -4.76
N TYR A 505 7.45 -9.73 -4.07
CA TYR A 505 8.37 -8.74 -4.65
C TYR A 505 9.74 -9.32 -5.00
N GLN A 506 10.26 -10.27 -4.21
CA GLN A 506 11.53 -10.95 -4.51
C GLN A 506 11.37 -11.86 -5.73
N ALA A 507 10.28 -12.61 -5.81
CA ALA A 507 9.96 -13.44 -6.97
C ALA A 507 9.84 -12.62 -8.25
N MET A 508 9.32 -11.39 -8.16
CA MET A 508 9.31 -10.44 -9.29
C MET A 508 10.73 -10.06 -9.72
N LYS A 509 11.63 -9.75 -8.78
CA LYS A 509 13.03 -9.42 -9.09
C LYS A 509 13.79 -10.56 -9.76
N ILE A 510 13.46 -11.80 -9.39
CA ILE A 510 14.05 -13.02 -9.98
C ILE A 510 13.39 -13.35 -11.34
N GLY A 511 12.25 -12.72 -11.66
CA GLY A 511 11.53 -12.91 -12.92
C GLY A 511 10.56 -14.10 -12.92
N LEU A 512 10.23 -14.65 -11.75
CA LEU A 512 9.22 -15.71 -11.61
C LEU A 512 7.79 -15.18 -11.84
N VAL A 513 7.55 -13.92 -11.48
CA VAL A 513 6.26 -13.24 -11.71
C VAL A 513 6.44 -11.90 -12.41
N ARG A 514 5.46 -11.54 -13.24
CA ARG A 514 5.45 -10.25 -13.94
C ARG A 514 5.18 -9.10 -12.95
N PRO A 515 5.70 -7.89 -13.19
CA PRO A 515 5.47 -6.75 -12.30
C PRO A 515 3.99 -6.40 -12.08
N GLY A 516 3.16 -6.57 -13.12
CA GLY A 516 1.70 -6.44 -13.01
C GLY A 516 1.15 -7.37 -11.95
N THR A 517 1.24 -8.68 -12.15
CA THR A 517 0.76 -9.71 -11.22
C THR A 517 1.31 -9.55 -9.80
N ALA A 518 2.59 -9.17 -9.66
CA ALA A 518 3.20 -8.93 -8.35
C ALA A 518 2.54 -7.77 -7.60
N LEU A 519 2.25 -6.66 -8.30
CA LEU A 519 1.54 -5.52 -7.71
C LEU A 519 0.14 -5.90 -7.24
N GLU A 520 -0.63 -6.65 -8.05
CA GLU A 520 -2.01 -7.03 -7.72
C GLU A 520 -2.06 -7.91 -6.46
N LEU A 521 -1.13 -8.86 -6.35
CA LEU A 521 -1.01 -9.72 -5.17
C LEU A 521 -0.58 -8.92 -3.92
N LEU A 522 0.35 -7.97 -4.06
CA LEU A 522 0.77 -7.11 -2.95
C LEU A 522 -0.35 -6.15 -2.52
N GLU A 523 -1.13 -5.62 -3.46
CA GLU A 523 -2.31 -4.79 -3.15
C GLU A 523 -3.37 -5.59 -2.40
N ALA A 524 -3.60 -6.86 -2.77
CA ALA A 524 -4.46 -7.75 -2.02
C ALA A 524 -3.93 -8.02 -0.59
N GLN A 525 -2.61 -8.19 -0.41
CA GLN A 525 -2.00 -8.30 0.92
C GLN A 525 -2.23 -7.04 1.77
N ALA A 526 -1.96 -5.86 1.19
CA ALA A 526 -2.18 -4.58 1.87
C ALA A 526 -3.65 -4.37 2.26
N ALA A 527 -4.59 -4.72 1.37
CA ALA A 527 -6.02 -4.56 1.60
C ALA A 527 -6.64 -5.60 2.54
N THR A 528 -5.96 -6.72 2.79
CA THR A 528 -6.40 -7.77 3.72
C THR A 528 -5.79 -7.63 5.12
N GLY A 529 -4.76 -6.81 5.26
CA GLY A 529 -4.22 -6.42 6.55
C GLY A 529 -2.74 -6.08 6.51
N PHE A 530 -1.90 -6.91 5.90
CA PHE A 530 -0.44 -6.78 6.05
C PHE A 530 0.29 -7.27 4.81
N ILE A 531 1.44 -6.65 4.54
CA ILE A 531 2.43 -7.24 3.65
C ILE A 531 3.11 -8.39 4.39
N VAL A 532 3.18 -9.54 3.74
CA VAL A 532 3.66 -10.77 4.37
C VAL A 532 5.06 -11.12 3.87
N ASP A 533 5.96 -11.40 4.80
CA ASP A 533 7.23 -12.04 4.53
C ASP A 533 7.11 -13.55 4.82
N PRO A 534 7.01 -14.41 3.78
CA PRO A 534 6.82 -15.84 3.96
C PRO A 534 8.06 -16.56 4.52
N VAL A 535 9.24 -15.96 4.42
CA VAL A 535 10.49 -16.54 4.91
C VAL A 535 10.58 -16.37 6.43
N ASN A 536 10.37 -15.13 6.90
CA ASN A 536 10.48 -14.79 8.33
C ASN A 536 9.14 -14.86 9.08
N ASN A 537 8.04 -15.22 8.41
CA ASN A 537 6.67 -15.22 8.94
C ASN A 537 6.26 -13.88 9.59
N LEU A 538 6.67 -12.76 8.96
CA LEU A 538 6.37 -11.42 9.44
C LEU A 538 5.16 -10.84 8.71
N ARG A 539 4.32 -10.12 9.45
CA ARG A 539 3.17 -9.37 8.94
C ARG A 539 3.41 -7.90 9.25
N LEU A 540 3.60 -7.08 8.22
CA LEU A 540 4.03 -5.69 8.37
C LEU A 540 3.09 -4.73 7.64
N PRO A 541 2.83 -3.54 8.21
CA PRO A 541 2.24 -2.43 7.46
C PRO A 541 3.12 -2.05 6.26
N VAL A 542 2.53 -1.40 5.26
CA VAL A 542 3.21 -1.08 3.99
C VAL A 542 4.47 -0.23 4.22
N GLU A 543 4.41 0.74 5.13
CA GLU A 543 5.54 1.63 5.41
C GLU A 543 6.73 0.88 6.04
N GLU A 544 6.48 -0.10 6.91
CA GLU A 544 7.51 -0.93 7.52
C GLU A 544 8.05 -1.97 6.54
N ALA A 545 7.19 -2.54 5.69
CA ALA A 545 7.58 -3.45 4.63
C ALA A 545 8.52 -2.77 3.61
N TYR A 546 8.25 -1.50 3.27
CA TYR A 546 9.14 -0.69 2.43
C TYR A 546 10.52 -0.48 3.07
N LYS A 547 10.58 -0.12 4.36
CA LYS A 547 11.85 0.07 5.07
C LYS A 547 12.72 -1.20 5.11
N ARG A 548 12.08 -2.38 5.13
CA ARG A 548 12.75 -3.68 5.12
C ARG A 548 13.00 -4.25 3.72
N GLY A 549 12.63 -3.52 2.66
CA GLY A 549 12.86 -3.95 1.27
C GLY A 549 11.95 -5.07 0.77
N LEU A 550 10.87 -5.39 1.50
CA LEU A 550 9.81 -6.32 1.05
C LEU A 550 8.97 -5.73 -0.09
N VAL A 551 9.00 -4.40 -0.23
CA VAL A 551 8.27 -3.63 -1.23
C VAL A 551 9.21 -2.59 -1.85
N GLY A 552 9.16 -2.44 -3.18
CA GLY A 552 9.89 -1.42 -3.92
C GLY A 552 9.23 -0.04 -3.87
N ILE A 553 10.02 1.01 -4.13
CA ILE A 553 9.50 2.39 -4.16
C ILE A 553 8.43 2.58 -5.25
N GLU A 554 8.53 1.81 -6.34
CA GLU A 554 7.61 1.80 -7.47
C GLU A 554 6.18 1.38 -7.09
N PHE A 555 6.02 0.60 -6.02
CA PHE A 555 4.72 0.12 -5.55
C PHE A 555 4.24 0.83 -4.29
N LYS A 556 5.10 1.58 -3.61
CA LYS A 556 4.83 2.16 -2.29
C LYS A 556 3.53 2.97 -2.25
N GLU A 557 3.34 3.94 -3.14
CA GLU A 557 2.15 4.80 -3.13
C GLU A 557 0.86 4.02 -3.44
N LYS A 558 0.93 3.06 -4.35
CA LYS A 558 -0.21 2.21 -4.71
C LYS A 558 -0.61 1.29 -3.55
N LEU A 559 0.37 0.74 -2.86
CA LEU A 559 0.15 -0.11 -1.69
C LEU A 559 -0.39 0.66 -0.49
N LEU A 560 0.09 1.90 -0.25
CA LEU A 560 -0.51 2.79 0.74
C LEU A 560 -1.97 3.12 0.40
N SER A 561 -2.28 3.25 -0.90
CA SER A 561 -3.65 3.44 -1.35
C SER A 561 -4.53 2.21 -1.06
N ALA A 562 -4.02 0.99 -1.27
CA ALA A 562 -4.70 -0.26 -0.97
C ALA A 562 -4.83 -0.54 0.54
N GLU A 563 -3.84 -0.15 1.36
CA GLU A 563 -3.88 -0.28 2.82
C GLU A 563 -5.02 0.54 3.47
N ARG A 564 -5.50 1.59 2.77
CA ARG A 564 -6.70 2.32 3.18
C ARG A 564 -7.98 1.49 3.15
N ALA A 565 -8.00 0.34 2.48
CA ALA A 565 -9.09 -0.62 2.61
C ALA A 565 -9.22 -1.20 4.03
N VAL A 566 -8.15 -1.14 4.82
CA VAL A 566 -8.08 -1.62 6.21
C VAL A 566 -8.20 -0.46 7.20
N THR A 567 -7.50 0.64 6.95
CA THR A 567 -7.48 1.81 7.85
C THR A 567 -8.62 2.80 7.59
N GLY A 568 -9.29 2.65 6.44
CA GLY A 568 -10.39 3.45 5.96
C GLY A 568 -9.96 4.62 5.06
N TYR A 569 -10.85 4.99 4.14
CA TYR A 569 -10.66 6.12 3.23
C TYR A 569 -11.20 7.39 3.87
N LYS A 570 -10.48 8.50 3.73
CA LYS A 570 -10.96 9.80 4.21
C LYS A 570 -11.84 10.43 3.14
N ASP A 571 -13.11 10.63 3.46
CA ASP A 571 -14.07 11.30 2.59
C ASP A 571 -13.72 12.80 2.46
N PRO A 572 -13.47 13.34 1.26
CA PRO A 572 -13.15 14.76 1.08
C PRO A 572 -14.29 15.71 1.49
N GLU A 573 -15.54 15.25 1.40
CA GLU A 573 -16.72 16.08 1.68
C GLU A 573 -17.00 16.21 3.18
N THR A 574 -16.94 15.08 3.91
CA THR A 574 -17.30 15.03 5.34
C THR A 574 -16.09 15.00 6.27
N GLY A 575 -14.90 14.67 5.76
CA GLY A 575 -13.69 14.45 6.56
C GLY A 575 -13.68 13.14 7.36
N ASN A 576 -14.77 12.36 7.30
CA ASN A 576 -14.93 11.11 8.04
C ASN A 576 -14.20 9.94 7.37
N ILE A 577 -13.90 8.91 8.16
CA ILE A 577 -13.34 7.65 7.67
C ILE A 577 -14.48 6.76 7.19
N ILE A 578 -14.43 6.37 5.92
CA ILE A 578 -15.40 5.50 5.24
C ILE A 578 -14.75 4.19 4.78
N SER A 579 -15.59 3.17 4.58
CA SER A 579 -15.15 1.84 4.12
C SER A 579 -14.73 1.81 2.66
N LEU A 580 -14.09 0.70 2.25
CA LEU A 580 -13.73 0.43 0.86
C LEU A 580 -14.94 0.50 -0.09
N PHE A 581 -16.06 -0.12 0.29
CA PHE A 581 -17.29 -0.12 -0.49
C PHE A 581 -17.88 1.29 -0.64
N GLN A 582 -17.93 2.05 0.45
CA GLN A 582 -18.41 3.45 0.43
C GLN A 582 -17.50 4.35 -0.42
N ALA A 583 -16.18 4.16 -0.35
CA ALA A 583 -15.22 4.89 -1.16
C ALA A 583 -15.37 4.57 -2.67
N MET A 584 -15.71 3.32 -3.00
CA MET A 584 -16.00 2.89 -4.37
C MET A 584 -17.27 3.54 -4.91
N ASN A 585 -18.34 3.58 -4.11
CA ASN A 585 -19.61 4.22 -4.51
C ASN A 585 -19.49 5.75 -4.66
N LYS A 586 -18.57 6.37 -3.91
CA LYS A 586 -18.19 7.78 -4.04
C LYS A 586 -17.11 8.06 -5.09
N GLU A 587 -16.72 7.05 -5.88
CA GLU A 587 -15.69 7.16 -6.94
C GLU A 587 -14.32 7.69 -6.46
N LEU A 588 -14.01 7.55 -5.16
CA LEU A 588 -12.67 7.85 -4.61
C LEU A 588 -11.64 6.78 -5.02
N ILE A 589 -12.14 5.60 -5.37
CA ILE A 589 -11.38 4.50 -5.96
C ILE A 589 -12.10 3.99 -7.19
N GLU A 590 -11.33 3.51 -8.17
CA GLU A 590 -11.86 2.94 -9.40
C GLU A 590 -12.61 1.64 -9.11
N LYS A 591 -13.79 1.43 -9.72
CA LYS A 591 -14.67 0.28 -9.42
C LYS A 591 -13.95 -1.06 -9.58
N GLY A 592 -13.22 -1.27 -10.67
CA GLY A 592 -12.47 -2.53 -10.89
C GLY A 592 -11.41 -2.79 -9.82
N HIS A 593 -10.71 -1.74 -9.36
CA HIS A 593 -9.77 -1.86 -8.26
C HIS A 593 -10.52 -2.19 -6.95
N GLY A 594 -11.60 -1.48 -6.63
CA GLY A 594 -12.40 -1.71 -5.42
C GLY A 594 -13.00 -3.11 -5.33
N VAL A 595 -13.60 -3.62 -6.41
CA VAL A 595 -14.18 -4.96 -6.50
C VAL A 595 -13.13 -6.03 -6.19
N ARG A 596 -11.95 -5.92 -6.79
CA ARG A 596 -10.83 -6.86 -6.56
C ARG A 596 -10.35 -6.87 -5.10
N LEU A 597 -10.29 -5.70 -4.46
CA LEU A 597 -9.90 -5.62 -3.04
C LEU A 597 -10.99 -6.19 -2.11
N LEU A 598 -12.28 -5.95 -2.41
CA LEU A 598 -13.40 -6.51 -1.66
C LEU A 598 -13.41 -8.04 -1.74
N GLU A 599 -13.21 -8.56 -2.94
CA GLU A 599 -13.11 -9.99 -3.19
C GLU A 599 -11.98 -10.64 -2.37
N ALA A 600 -10.79 -10.01 -2.32
CA ALA A 600 -9.68 -10.48 -1.50
C ALA A 600 -10.00 -10.46 0.01
N GLN A 601 -10.75 -9.46 0.49
CA GLN A 601 -11.22 -9.42 1.88
C GLN A 601 -12.19 -10.57 2.19
N ILE A 602 -13.20 -10.79 1.34
CA ILE A 602 -14.18 -11.87 1.52
C ILE A 602 -13.47 -13.24 1.54
N ALA A 603 -12.60 -13.50 0.58
CA ALA A 603 -11.83 -14.75 0.50
C ALA A 603 -10.83 -14.95 1.66
N THR A 604 -10.57 -13.91 2.46
CA THR A 604 -9.72 -13.97 3.65
C THR A 604 -10.48 -13.85 4.97
N GLY A 605 -11.80 -14.05 4.98
CA GLY A 605 -12.59 -14.21 6.20
C GLY A 605 -13.78 -13.25 6.34
N GLY A 606 -13.86 -12.20 5.53
CA GLY A 606 -14.98 -11.26 5.55
C GLY A 606 -14.59 -9.82 5.27
N ILE A 607 -15.58 -8.94 5.24
CA ILE A 607 -15.42 -7.51 4.96
C ILE A 607 -14.75 -6.81 6.14
N ILE A 608 -13.79 -5.92 5.90
CA ILE A 608 -13.10 -5.20 6.98
C ILE A 608 -13.91 -4.00 7.45
N ASP A 609 -14.11 -3.90 8.76
CA ASP A 609 -14.54 -2.67 9.41
C ASP A 609 -13.31 -1.75 9.62
N PRO A 610 -13.22 -0.60 8.93
CA PRO A 610 -12.08 0.30 9.09
C PRO A 610 -12.06 1.04 10.44
N LYS A 611 -13.21 1.17 11.13
CA LYS A 611 -13.31 1.87 12.42
C LYS A 611 -12.87 0.95 13.55
N GLU A 612 -13.46 -0.25 13.59
CA GLU A 612 -13.27 -1.24 14.64
C GLU A 612 -12.15 -2.25 14.36
N SER A 613 -11.57 -2.21 13.14
CA SER A 613 -10.35 -2.90 12.77
C SER A 613 -10.39 -4.43 12.86
N HIS A 614 -11.53 -5.03 12.48
CA HIS A 614 -11.73 -6.49 12.42
C HIS A 614 -12.63 -6.86 11.24
N ARG A 615 -12.75 -8.15 10.93
CA ARG A 615 -13.61 -8.67 9.85
C ARG A 615 -15.03 -8.86 10.36
N LEU A 616 -15.98 -8.41 9.57
CA LEU A 616 -17.40 -8.59 9.81
C LEU A 616 -17.94 -9.76 8.97
N PRO A 617 -18.87 -10.54 9.54
CA PRO A 617 -19.76 -11.38 8.75
C PRO A 617 -20.51 -10.54 7.70
N VAL A 618 -20.84 -11.16 6.57
CA VAL A 618 -21.50 -10.48 5.43
C VAL A 618 -22.81 -9.80 5.84
N HIS A 619 -23.63 -10.47 6.66
CA HIS A 619 -24.90 -9.90 7.13
C HIS A 619 -24.71 -8.63 8.01
N THR A 620 -23.73 -8.64 8.91
CA THR A 620 -23.38 -7.47 9.75
C THR A 620 -22.83 -6.34 8.88
N ALA A 621 -22.05 -6.67 7.85
CA ALA A 621 -21.53 -5.70 6.90
C ALA A 621 -22.64 -4.98 6.12
N TYR A 622 -23.75 -5.66 5.80
CA TYR A 622 -24.95 -5.04 5.22
C TYR A 622 -25.59 -4.04 6.18
N GLN A 623 -25.80 -4.42 7.44
CA GLN A 623 -26.40 -3.56 8.46
C GLN A 623 -25.57 -2.28 8.69
N ARG A 624 -24.23 -2.39 8.65
CA ARG A 624 -23.31 -1.25 8.80
C ARG A 624 -23.09 -0.47 7.49
N GLY A 625 -23.65 -0.92 6.36
CA GLY A 625 -23.49 -0.28 5.06
C GLY A 625 -22.06 -0.34 4.49
N TYR A 626 -21.28 -1.35 4.89
CA TYR A 626 -19.93 -1.63 4.39
C TYR A 626 -19.92 -2.61 3.23
N PHE A 627 -21.08 -3.18 2.90
CA PHE A 627 -21.28 -4.05 1.75
C PHE A 627 -22.77 -4.05 1.37
N ASN A 628 -23.15 -4.56 0.20
CA ASN A 628 -24.54 -4.70 -0.23
C ASN A 628 -24.81 -6.06 -0.90
N GLU A 629 -26.08 -6.43 -0.97
CA GLU A 629 -26.53 -7.71 -1.53
C GLU A 629 -26.26 -7.80 -3.04
N GLU A 630 -26.51 -6.71 -3.79
CA GLU A 630 -26.26 -6.66 -5.24
C GLU A 630 -24.81 -7.01 -5.61
N LEU A 631 -23.82 -6.47 -4.87
CA LEU A 631 -22.41 -6.76 -5.15
C LEU A 631 -22.00 -8.14 -4.64
N ASN A 632 -22.68 -8.67 -3.62
CA ASN A 632 -22.46 -10.04 -3.17
C ASN A 632 -22.87 -11.05 -4.23
N ASP A 633 -23.99 -10.82 -4.92
CA ASP A 633 -24.42 -11.67 -6.04
C ASP A 633 -23.43 -11.59 -7.20
N ILE A 634 -22.95 -10.38 -7.53
CA ILE A 634 -21.93 -10.17 -8.57
C ILE A 634 -20.63 -10.91 -8.21
N LEU A 635 -20.14 -10.80 -6.97
CA LEU A 635 -18.91 -11.45 -6.52
C LEU A 635 -19.04 -12.97 -6.34
N SER A 636 -20.26 -13.46 -6.14
CA SER A 636 -20.55 -14.89 -6.03
C SER A 636 -20.58 -15.58 -7.40
N ASP A 637 -20.95 -14.86 -8.46
CA ASP A 637 -20.91 -15.37 -9.83
C ASP A 637 -19.49 -15.23 -10.43
N PRO A 638 -18.82 -16.33 -10.82
CA PRO A 638 -17.51 -16.31 -11.48
C PRO A 638 -17.59 -15.84 -12.95
N SER A 639 -18.25 -14.71 -13.19
CA SER A 639 -18.31 -13.99 -14.46
C SER A 639 -16.95 -13.36 -14.84
N ASP A 640 -16.81 -12.80 -16.03
CA ASP A 640 -15.54 -12.22 -16.49
C ASP A 640 -15.17 -10.92 -15.76
N ASP A 641 -16.17 -10.22 -15.19
CA ASP A 641 -16.00 -8.91 -14.56
C ASP A 641 -15.38 -8.99 -13.15
N THR A 642 -15.38 -10.17 -12.52
CA THR A 642 -14.82 -10.40 -11.17
C THR A 642 -13.42 -11.01 -11.19
N LYS A 643 -12.90 -11.42 -12.34
CA LYS A 643 -11.58 -12.08 -12.48
C LYS A 643 -10.43 -11.06 -12.51
N GLY A 644 -10.18 -10.45 -11.36
CA GLY A 644 -9.18 -9.40 -11.18
C GLY A 644 -7.74 -9.86 -10.96
N PHE A 645 -7.46 -11.17 -10.91
CA PHE A 645 -6.12 -11.72 -10.63
C PHE A 645 -5.64 -12.63 -11.76
N PHE A 646 -4.32 -12.77 -11.91
CA PHE A 646 -3.70 -13.55 -12.99
C PHE A 646 -2.89 -14.73 -12.42
N ASP A 647 -3.11 -15.95 -12.92
CA ASP A 647 -2.26 -17.11 -12.58
C ASP A 647 -1.02 -17.16 -13.50
N PRO A 648 0.21 -17.03 -12.96
CA PRO A 648 1.44 -17.12 -13.75
C PRO A 648 1.68 -18.51 -14.37
N ASN A 649 1.06 -19.59 -13.86
CA ASN A 649 1.24 -20.95 -14.38
C ASN A 649 0.38 -21.22 -15.62
N THR A 650 -0.93 -20.92 -15.54
CA THR A 650 -1.87 -21.19 -16.65
C THR A 650 -2.06 -20.00 -17.58
N GLU A 651 -1.58 -18.82 -17.19
CA GLU A 651 -1.79 -17.55 -17.89
C GLU A 651 -3.27 -17.16 -18.07
N GLU A 652 -4.10 -17.51 -17.09
CA GLU A 652 -5.54 -17.22 -17.04
C GLU A 652 -5.88 -16.15 -16.01
N ASN A 653 -6.93 -15.38 -16.29
CA ASN A 653 -7.55 -14.49 -15.30
C ASN A 653 -8.48 -15.30 -14.40
N LEU A 654 -8.36 -15.12 -13.09
CA LEU A 654 -9.07 -15.84 -12.05
C LEU A 654 -9.59 -14.87 -10.98
N THR A 655 -10.57 -15.34 -10.22
CA THR A 655 -10.96 -14.74 -8.95
C THR A 655 -9.86 -14.97 -7.91
N TYR A 656 -9.75 -14.10 -6.91
CA TYR A 656 -8.82 -14.29 -5.79
C TYR A 656 -9.05 -15.62 -5.07
N LEU A 657 -10.32 -16.01 -4.91
CA LEU A 657 -10.68 -17.28 -4.27
C LEU A 657 -10.20 -18.48 -5.10
N GLN A 658 -10.35 -18.43 -6.43
CA GLN A 658 -9.84 -19.46 -7.34
C GLN A 658 -8.31 -19.54 -7.29
N LEU A 659 -7.62 -18.40 -7.30
CA LEU A 659 -6.15 -18.37 -7.23
C LEU A 659 -5.65 -18.88 -5.87
N LYS A 660 -6.31 -18.48 -4.76
CA LYS A 660 -6.02 -18.98 -3.41
C LYS A 660 -6.25 -20.50 -3.31
N GLY A 661 -7.25 -21.05 -4.01
CA GLY A 661 -7.48 -22.48 -4.09
C GLY A 661 -6.38 -23.29 -4.80
N ARG A 662 -5.53 -22.63 -5.61
CA ARG A 662 -4.37 -23.25 -6.27
C ARG A 662 -3.09 -23.18 -5.44
N CYS A 663 -3.11 -22.50 -4.29
CA CYS A 663 -1.95 -22.35 -3.42
C CYS A 663 -1.75 -23.56 -2.50
N LYS A 664 -0.52 -23.74 -2.02
CA LYS A 664 -0.16 -24.72 -0.98
C LYS A 664 -0.03 -24.02 0.36
N ILE A 665 -0.43 -24.71 1.43
CA ILE A 665 -0.27 -24.20 2.80
C ILE A 665 1.06 -24.74 3.35
N ASP A 666 1.94 -23.84 3.79
CA ASP A 666 3.17 -24.21 4.49
C ASP A 666 2.81 -24.67 5.92
N GLU A 667 3.01 -25.95 6.23
CA GLU A 667 2.62 -26.56 7.51
C GLU A 667 3.26 -25.87 8.73
N LEU A 668 4.47 -25.33 8.58
CA LEU A 668 5.19 -24.68 9.67
C LEU A 668 4.67 -23.27 9.98
N THR A 669 4.24 -22.53 8.95
CA THR A 669 3.86 -21.12 9.09
C THR A 669 2.35 -20.89 8.97
N GLY A 670 1.60 -21.86 8.45
CA GLY A 670 0.19 -21.73 8.08
C GLY A 670 -0.05 -20.75 6.91
N LEU A 671 1.00 -20.34 6.20
CA LEU A 671 0.92 -19.37 5.12
C LEU A 671 0.57 -20.02 3.78
N CYS A 672 -0.27 -19.34 3.02
CA CYS A 672 -0.71 -19.76 1.70
C CYS A 672 0.28 -19.27 0.62
N LEU A 673 0.97 -20.19 -0.04
CA LEU A 673 2.02 -19.91 -1.04
C LEU A 673 1.57 -20.40 -2.43
N LEU A 674 1.70 -19.54 -3.44
CA LEU A 674 1.37 -19.88 -4.82
C LEU A 674 2.52 -20.73 -5.42
N PRO A 675 2.29 -22.01 -5.77
CA PRO A 675 3.32 -22.83 -6.39
C PRO A 675 3.58 -22.35 -7.81
N LEU A 676 4.83 -22.07 -8.15
CA LEU A 676 5.23 -21.77 -9.53
C LEU A 676 6.16 -22.85 -10.06
N ARG A 677 5.84 -23.34 -11.25
CA ARG A 677 6.70 -24.26 -12.00
C ARG A 677 7.63 -23.44 -12.88
N GLU A 678 8.92 -23.71 -12.82
CA GLU A 678 9.81 -23.20 -13.86
C GLU A 678 9.32 -23.73 -15.21
N LYS A 679 9.01 -22.82 -16.13
CA LYS A 679 9.02 -23.18 -17.54
C LYS A 679 10.43 -23.68 -17.81
N LYS A 680 10.62 -24.97 -18.11
CA LYS A 680 11.86 -25.48 -18.69
C LYS A 680 12.26 -24.48 -19.77
N LYS A 681 13.33 -23.72 -19.54
CA LYS A 681 13.88 -22.83 -20.55
C LYS A 681 14.38 -23.74 -21.66
N VAL A 682 13.51 -24.05 -22.62
CA VAL A 682 13.96 -24.19 -24.00
C VAL A 682 14.54 -22.83 -24.30
N VAL A 683 15.86 -22.73 -24.25
CA VAL A 683 16.59 -21.52 -24.56
C VAL A 683 16.36 -21.27 -26.05
N GLN A 684 15.25 -20.59 -26.37
CA GLN A 684 15.31 -19.62 -27.45
C GLN A 684 16.20 -18.50 -26.91
N THR A 685 17.49 -18.57 -27.25
CA THR A 685 18.42 -17.45 -27.21
C THR A 685 17.95 -16.41 -28.24
N SER A 686 16.84 -15.76 -27.93
CA SER A 686 16.64 -14.37 -28.29
C SER A 686 16.64 -13.60 -26.99
N GLN A 687 17.80 -13.57 -26.32
CA GLN A 687 18.15 -12.33 -25.64
C GLN A 687 18.23 -11.28 -26.75
N LYS A 688 17.08 -10.65 -27.05
CA LYS A 688 17.07 -9.33 -27.64
C LYS A 688 17.78 -8.47 -26.63
N ASN A 689 19.08 -8.32 -26.86
CA ASN A 689 19.92 -7.32 -26.25
C ASN A 689 19.36 -5.97 -26.71
N THR A 690 18.32 -5.47 -26.03
CA THR A 690 17.74 -4.15 -26.24
C THR A 690 18.45 -3.10 -25.40
N LEU A 691 19.74 -3.29 -25.11
CA LEU A 691 20.61 -2.15 -24.94
C LEU A 691 20.89 -1.65 -26.35
N ARG A 692 20.24 -0.54 -26.72
CA ARG A 692 20.61 0.25 -27.89
C ARG A 692 22.13 0.43 -27.86
N LYS A 693 22.86 -0.32 -28.70
CA LYS A 693 24.31 -0.14 -28.86
C LYS A 693 24.52 1.29 -29.36
N ARG A 694 25.25 2.09 -28.58
CA ARG A 694 25.68 3.44 -28.99
C ARG A 694 26.78 3.24 -30.04
N ARG A 695 26.58 3.73 -31.27
CA ARG A 695 27.66 3.84 -32.26
C ARG A 695 28.56 4.98 -31.82
N VAL A 696 29.80 4.68 -31.41
CA VAL A 696 30.82 5.72 -31.16
C VAL A 696 31.26 6.23 -32.53
N VAL A 697 31.19 7.54 -32.76
CA VAL A 697 31.65 8.20 -33.98
C VAL A 697 32.62 9.28 -33.54
N ILE A 698 33.91 9.12 -33.86
CA ILE A 698 34.91 10.16 -33.64
C ILE A 698 35.07 10.93 -34.94
N VAL A 699 34.97 12.25 -34.87
CA VAL A 699 35.11 13.14 -36.02
C VAL A 699 36.34 14.00 -35.80
N ASP A 700 37.23 14.00 -36.79
CA ASP A 700 38.40 14.87 -36.80
C ASP A 700 37.93 16.35 -36.87
N PRO A 701 38.23 17.19 -35.87
CA PRO A 701 37.73 18.57 -35.81
C PRO A 701 38.14 19.44 -37.01
N ASP A 702 39.29 19.15 -37.62
CA ASP A 702 39.85 19.98 -38.69
C ASP A 702 39.36 19.55 -40.07
N THR A 703 38.97 18.28 -40.24
CA THR A 703 38.55 17.73 -41.54
C THR A 703 37.08 17.33 -41.60
N ASN A 704 36.39 17.33 -40.44
CA ASN A 704 34.99 16.95 -40.28
C ASN A 704 34.65 15.55 -40.83
N LYS A 705 35.66 14.67 -40.92
CA LYS A 705 35.55 13.29 -41.38
C LYS A 705 35.48 12.34 -40.19
N GLU A 706 34.61 11.33 -40.30
CA GLU A 706 34.56 10.23 -39.34
C GLU A 706 35.87 9.43 -39.40
N MET A 707 36.42 9.09 -38.24
CA MET A 707 37.64 8.31 -38.06
C MET A 707 37.48 7.31 -36.92
N SER A 708 38.28 6.23 -36.92
CA SER A 708 38.21 5.18 -35.90
C SER A 708 38.85 5.58 -34.57
N VAL A 709 38.49 4.88 -33.47
CA VAL A 709 39.08 5.07 -32.13
C VAL A 709 40.60 4.89 -32.15
N GLN A 710 41.13 3.92 -32.91
CA GLN A 710 42.57 3.73 -33.09
C GLN A 710 43.23 4.89 -33.84
N GLU A 711 42.62 5.38 -34.92
CA GLU A 711 43.17 6.49 -35.70
C GLU A 711 43.18 7.79 -34.89
N ALA A 712 42.16 8.01 -34.05
CA ALA A 712 42.09 9.16 -33.16
C ALA A 712 43.20 9.11 -32.09
N TYR A 713 43.51 7.92 -31.55
CA TYR A 713 44.62 7.73 -30.61
C TYR A 713 45.98 7.94 -31.27
N ASN A 714 46.18 7.36 -32.46
CA ASN A 714 47.43 7.48 -33.21
C ASN A 714 47.71 8.94 -33.65
N LYS A 715 46.67 9.75 -33.87
CA LYS A 715 46.79 11.19 -34.13
C LYS A 715 46.95 12.04 -32.86
N GLY A 716 46.89 11.44 -31.67
CA GLY A 716 46.95 12.14 -30.39
C GLY A 716 45.71 12.97 -30.05
N LEU A 717 44.58 12.73 -30.74
CA LEU A 717 43.31 13.43 -30.52
C LEU A 717 42.54 12.89 -29.30
N ILE A 718 42.83 11.65 -28.90
CA ILE A 718 42.37 11.04 -27.65
C ILE A 718 43.56 10.45 -26.91
N ASP A 719 43.50 10.46 -25.58
CA ASP A 719 44.54 9.89 -24.72
C ASP A 719 44.36 8.37 -24.57
N TYR A 720 45.39 7.70 -24.02
CA TYR A 720 45.40 6.24 -23.91
C TYR A 720 44.27 5.70 -23.02
N SER A 721 43.87 6.45 -21.99
CA SER A 721 42.77 6.01 -21.13
C SER A 721 41.42 6.05 -21.84
N THR A 722 41.13 7.14 -22.59
CA THR A 722 39.93 7.26 -23.41
C THR A 722 39.93 6.29 -24.59
N TYR A 723 41.09 5.99 -25.18
CA TYR A 723 41.23 4.94 -26.20
C TYR A 723 40.79 3.58 -25.67
N MET A 724 41.23 3.19 -24.46
CA MET A 724 40.84 1.91 -23.84
C MET A 724 39.32 1.85 -23.59
N GLU A 725 38.74 2.92 -23.03
CA GLU A 725 37.29 2.97 -22.76
C GLU A 725 36.42 2.92 -24.02
N LEU A 726 36.85 3.59 -25.09
CA LEU A 726 36.10 3.61 -26.36
C LEU A 726 36.33 2.32 -27.16
N SER A 727 37.51 1.71 -27.08
CA SER A 727 37.82 0.42 -27.72
C SER A 727 37.04 -0.73 -27.10
N ASP A 728 36.87 -0.73 -25.77
CA ASP A 728 36.01 -1.70 -25.05
C ASP A 728 34.53 -1.59 -25.47
N GLN A 729 34.09 -0.38 -25.84
CA GLN A 729 32.73 -0.13 -26.33
C GLN A 729 32.53 -0.53 -27.81
N GLU A 730 33.61 -0.63 -28.58
CA GLU A 730 33.59 -1.06 -29.99
C GLU A 730 33.56 -2.58 -30.16
N CYS A 731 33.71 -3.39 -29.10
CA CYS A 731 34.04 -4.80 -29.27
C CYS A 731 32.99 -5.65 -30.02
N GLU A 732 33.48 -6.42 -30.99
CA GLU A 732 32.76 -6.94 -32.16
C GLU A 732 32.47 -8.46 -32.14
N TRP A 733 32.80 -9.16 -31.05
CA TRP A 733 32.56 -10.60 -30.93
C TRP A 733 31.07 -10.91 -30.77
N GLU A 734 30.56 -11.82 -31.62
CA GLU A 734 29.17 -12.24 -31.63
C GLU A 734 29.07 -13.76 -31.43
N GLU A 735 28.27 -14.20 -30.45
CA GLU A 735 27.94 -15.60 -30.28
C GLU A 735 26.76 -15.95 -31.18
N ILE A 736 26.96 -16.86 -32.13
CA ILE A 736 25.91 -17.39 -32.99
C ILE A 736 25.69 -18.87 -32.70
N THR A 737 24.44 -19.31 -32.66
CA THR A 737 24.10 -20.73 -32.56
C THR A 737 23.79 -21.26 -33.95
N THR A 738 24.65 -22.10 -34.50
CA THR A 738 24.46 -22.71 -35.82
C THR A 738 23.85 -24.10 -35.62
N THR A 739 22.73 -24.39 -36.29
CA THR A 739 22.10 -25.72 -36.23
C THR A 739 22.57 -26.55 -37.42
N GLY A 740 23.23 -27.67 -37.14
CA GLY A 740 23.69 -28.62 -38.15
C GLY A 740 22.54 -29.33 -38.86
N SER A 741 22.83 -29.97 -40.00
CA SER A 741 21.89 -30.78 -40.78
C SER A 741 21.34 -32.01 -40.03
N ASP A 742 21.96 -32.36 -38.90
CA ASP A 742 21.58 -33.43 -37.98
C ASP A 742 20.64 -32.96 -36.84
N GLY A 743 20.34 -31.67 -36.77
CA GLY A 743 19.55 -31.08 -35.70
C GLY A 743 20.34 -30.77 -34.41
N SER A 744 21.66 -30.97 -34.39
CA SER A 744 22.51 -30.54 -33.28
C SER A 744 22.76 -29.03 -33.35
N THR A 745 22.56 -28.32 -32.24
CA THR A 745 22.84 -26.89 -32.12
C THR A 745 24.24 -26.69 -31.55
N ARG A 746 25.15 -26.10 -32.32
CA ARG A 746 26.52 -25.79 -31.88
C ARG A 746 26.71 -24.29 -31.74
N VAL A 747 27.49 -23.90 -30.75
CA VAL A 747 27.74 -22.48 -30.43
C VAL A 747 29.07 -22.06 -31.04
N VAL A 748 29.02 -21.00 -31.84
CA VAL A 748 30.16 -20.48 -32.59
C VAL A 748 30.37 -19.00 -32.23
N LEU A 749 31.60 -18.64 -31.90
CA LEU A 749 32.02 -17.25 -31.70
C LEU A 749 32.51 -16.67 -33.01
N VAL A 750 32.00 -15.50 -33.38
CA VAL A 750 32.35 -14.81 -34.63
C VAL A 750 33.01 -13.49 -34.33
N ASP A 751 34.21 -13.30 -34.86
CA ASP A 751 34.86 -12.00 -34.92
C ASP A 751 34.30 -11.24 -36.13
N ARG A 752 33.57 -10.13 -35.91
CA ARG A 752 33.02 -9.34 -37.03
C ARG A 752 34.06 -8.51 -37.79
N LYS A 753 35.26 -8.31 -37.22
CA LYS A 753 36.34 -7.53 -37.85
C LYS A 753 37.11 -8.37 -38.86
N THR A 754 37.32 -9.65 -38.54
CA THR A 754 38.06 -10.60 -39.40
C THR A 754 37.15 -11.58 -40.13
N GLY A 755 35.91 -11.78 -39.66
CA GLY A 755 34.98 -12.79 -40.17
C GLY A 755 35.30 -14.21 -39.70
N HIS A 756 36.28 -14.40 -38.81
CA HIS A 756 36.66 -15.71 -38.30
C HIS A 756 35.60 -16.26 -37.34
N GLN A 757 35.32 -17.55 -37.48
CA GLN A 757 34.34 -18.28 -36.70
C GLN A 757 35.05 -19.37 -35.91
N TYR A 758 34.79 -19.44 -34.60
CA TYR A 758 35.38 -20.40 -33.68
C TYR A 758 34.27 -21.21 -33.03
N ASP A 759 34.18 -22.49 -33.38
CA ASP A 759 33.26 -23.42 -32.70
C ASP A 759 33.82 -23.71 -31.29
N ILE A 760 33.00 -23.47 -30.27
CA ILE A 760 33.44 -23.57 -28.87
C ILE A 760 33.64 -25.04 -28.47
N GLU A 761 32.82 -25.96 -28.99
CA GLU A 761 32.96 -27.39 -28.70
C GLU A 761 34.21 -27.96 -29.37
N ASP A 762 34.46 -27.56 -30.63
CA ASP A 762 35.67 -27.93 -31.36
C ASP A 762 36.94 -27.34 -30.72
N ALA A 763 36.86 -26.13 -30.13
CA ALA A 763 37.97 -25.52 -29.40
C ALA A 763 38.30 -26.26 -28.07
N ILE A 764 37.28 -26.83 -27.41
CA ILE A 764 37.47 -27.66 -26.21
C ILE A 764 38.04 -29.03 -26.61
N ASP A 765 37.51 -29.64 -27.66
CA ASP A 765 37.94 -30.97 -28.14
C ASP A 765 39.38 -30.93 -28.70
N LYS A 766 39.79 -29.81 -29.31
CA LYS A 766 41.17 -29.57 -29.76
C LYS A 766 42.12 -29.12 -28.63
N GLY A 767 41.64 -28.98 -27.39
CA GLY A 767 42.44 -28.56 -26.24
C GLY A 767 42.92 -27.10 -26.31
N LEU A 768 42.26 -26.27 -27.13
CA LEU A 768 42.55 -24.83 -27.24
C LEU A 768 42.08 -24.08 -26.00
N VAL A 769 40.97 -24.52 -25.39
CA VAL A 769 40.39 -23.96 -24.16
C VAL A 769 40.00 -25.07 -23.18
N ASP A 770 40.41 -24.96 -21.91
CA ASP A 770 39.95 -25.89 -20.87
C ASP A 770 38.47 -25.69 -20.55
N ARG A 771 37.76 -26.79 -20.33
CA ARG A 771 36.33 -26.79 -19.97
C ARG A 771 36.00 -25.91 -18.75
N LYS A 772 36.97 -25.75 -17.84
CA LYS A 772 36.87 -24.85 -16.68
C LYS A 772 36.67 -23.38 -17.06
N PHE A 773 37.32 -22.89 -18.12
CA PHE A 773 37.17 -21.50 -18.58
C PHE A 773 35.85 -21.28 -19.32
N PHE A 774 35.37 -22.31 -20.03
CA PHE A 774 34.03 -22.28 -20.62
C PHE A 774 32.94 -22.24 -19.55
N ASP A 775 33.09 -23.01 -18.47
CA ASP A 775 32.15 -22.98 -17.34
C ASP A 775 32.17 -21.62 -16.62
N GLN A 776 33.35 -20.99 -16.47
CA GLN A 776 33.49 -19.63 -15.92
C GLN A 776 32.88 -18.54 -16.82
N TYR A 777 32.99 -18.69 -18.15
CA TYR A 777 32.31 -17.83 -19.10
C TYR A 777 30.78 -18.02 -19.02
N ARG A 778 30.30 -19.27 -18.95
CA ARG A 778 28.87 -19.60 -18.78
C ARG A 778 28.28 -19.12 -17.46
N SER A 779 29.09 -19.05 -16.40
CA SER A 779 28.69 -18.49 -15.12
C SER A 779 28.80 -16.96 -15.06
N GLY A 780 29.28 -16.29 -16.12
CA GLY A 780 29.46 -14.84 -16.19
C GLY A 780 30.66 -14.30 -15.40
N SER A 781 31.55 -15.18 -14.91
CA SER A 781 32.77 -14.79 -14.20
C SER A 781 33.89 -14.31 -15.14
N LEU A 782 33.78 -14.61 -16.43
CA LEU A 782 34.76 -14.28 -17.44
C LEU A 782 34.04 -13.64 -18.65
N SER A 783 34.54 -12.51 -19.15
CA SER A 783 33.82 -11.75 -20.18
C SER A 783 33.91 -12.42 -21.56
N LEU A 784 32.94 -12.15 -22.44
CA LEU A 784 32.94 -12.68 -23.81
C LEU A 784 34.23 -12.34 -24.57
N THR A 785 34.74 -11.13 -24.37
CA THR A 785 36.00 -10.66 -24.96
C THR A 785 37.20 -11.43 -24.43
N GLN A 786 37.30 -11.57 -23.11
CA GLN A 786 38.37 -12.34 -22.48
C GLN A 786 38.33 -13.81 -22.89
N PHE A 787 37.13 -14.36 -23.07
CA PHE A 787 36.94 -15.73 -23.53
C PHE A 787 37.35 -15.91 -25.00
N ALA A 788 36.96 -14.98 -25.87
CA ALA A 788 37.33 -14.98 -27.27
C ALA A 788 38.84 -14.77 -27.49
N ASP A 789 39.48 -13.91 -26.68
CA ASP A 789 40.93 -13.69 -26.74
C ASP A 789 41.73 -14.93 -26.32
N MET A 790 41.24 -15.71 -25.35
CA MET A 790 41.86 -17.01 -25.00
C MET A 790 41.79 -18.03 -26.13
N ILE A 791 40.74 -17.97 -26.96
CA ILE A 791 40.59 -18.81 -28.16
C ILE A 791 41.51 -18.30 -29.29
N ALA A 792 41.59 -16.98 -29.49
CA ALA A 792 42.32 -16.37 -30.60
C ALA A 792 43.85 -16.30 -30.38
N SER A 793 44.32 -16.13 -29.14
CA SER A 793 45.73 -15.81 -28.82
C SER A 793 46.68 -17.02 -28.86
N ARG A 794 46.22 -18.21 -29.23
CA ARG A 794 47.04 -19.44 -29.24
C ARG A 794 47.42 -19.93 -30.65
N ASN A 795 47.01 -19.22 -31.69
CA ASN A 795 47.36 -19.50 -33.10
C ASN A 795 48.69 -18.87 -33.53
N GLY A 796 49.79 -19.27 -32.88
CA GLY A 796 51.15 -19.04 -33.36
C GLY A 796 51.89 -20.37 -33.53
N GLY A 797 51.73 -21.03 -34.68
CA GLY A 797 52.50 -22.24 -35.00
C GLY A 797 51.96 -23.08 -36.17
N ASP A 798 52.52 -22.80 -37.36
CA ASP A 798 52.79 -23.68 -38.51
C ASP A 798 51.71 -24.41 -39.34
N GLU A 799 52.06 -24.49 -40.63
CA GLU A 799 51.30 -24.86 -41.84
C GLU A 799 50.86 -26.33 -41.96
N VAL A 800 49.88 -26.62 -42.86
CA VAL A 800 49.99 -27.52 -44.05
C VAL A 800 48.60 -27.90 -44.64
N PHE A 801 48.40 -27.51 -45.91
CA PHE A 801 47.67 -28.14 -47.03
C PHE A 801 46.17 -28.57 -47.01
N LYS A 802 45.42 -27.92 -47.92
CA LYS A 802 44.52 -28.42 -49.01
C LYS A 802 43.60 -29.66 -48.79
N HIS A 803 42.31 -29.60 -49.18
CA HIS A 803 41.75 -29.72 -50.54
C HIS A 803 40.20 -29.76 -50.53
N GLU A 804 39.65 -29.65 -51.74
CA GLU A 804 38.27 -29.41 -52.20
C GLU A 804 37.16 -30.44 -51.93
N SER A 805 35.96 -29.89 -52.11
CA SER A 805 34.60 -30.43 -52.36
C SER A 805 34.46 -31.79 -53.05
N VAL A 806 33.41 -32.55 -52.64
CA VAL A 806 32.57 -33.34 -53.56
C VAL A 806 31.11 -33.40 -53.05
N ILE A 807 30.18 -33.10 -53.96
CA ILE A 807 28.71 -33.23 -53.87
C ILE A 807 28.31 -34.71 -53.97
N ARG A 808 27.29 -35.17 -53.23
CA ARG A 808 26.36 -36.24 -53.66
C ARG A 808 25.03 -36.20 -52.90
N SER A 809 23.94 -36.04 -53.65
CA SER A 809 22.55 -36.45 -53.35
C SER A 809 22.43 -38.01 -53.42
N PRO A 810 21.32 -38.72 -53.05
CA PRO A 810 19.91 -38.33 -53.28
C PRO A 810 18.79 -38.93 -52.36
N THR A 811 17.54 -38.44 -52.60
CA THR A 811 16.19 -39.07 -52.53
C THR A 811 15.80 -40.11 -51.46
N VAL A 812 14.63 -39.91 -50.81
CA VAL A 812 13.61 -40.98 -50.62
C VAL A 812 12.17 -40.41 -50.64
N LEU A 813 11.28 -41.17 -51.29
CA LEU A 813 9.82 -41.07 -51.40
C LEU A 813 9.09 -41.35 -50.06
N SER A 814 7.83 -40.92 -49.92
CA SER A 814 6.94 -41.49 -48.90
C SER A 814 5.52 -41.69 -49.41
N VAL A 815 5.02 -42.91 -49.18
CA VAL A 815 3.69 -43.45 -49.50
C VAL A 815 2.78 -43.33 -48.28
N LYS A 816 1.50 -43.09 -48.58
CA LYS A 816 0.34 -42.90 -47.71
C LYS A 816 -0.01 -44.08 -46.81
N SER A 817 -0.68 -43.79 -45.69
CA SER A 817 -1.97 -44.35 -45.20
C SER A 817 -2.20 -43.89 -43.74
N SER A 818 -3.38 -43.70 -43.14
CA SER A 818 -4.80 -43.58 -43.50
C SER A 818 -5.57 -43.42 -42.17
N SER A 819 -6.51 -42.47 -42.04
CA SER A 819 -7.80 -42.60 -41.28
C SER A 819 -8.47 -41.23 -41.11
N ILE A 820 -9.51 -40.88 -41.90
CA ILE A 820 -10.97 -40.98 -41.60
C ILE A 820 -11.41 -39.88 -40.59
N LEU A 821 -11.85 -38.70 -41.05
CA LEU A 821 -13.21 -38.28 -41.48
C LEU A 821 -14.13 -37.82 -40.31
N LEU A 822 -14.52 -36.54 -40.35
CA LEU A 822 -15.92 -36.11 -40.34
C LEU A 822 -16.02 -34.77 -41.11
N LYS A 823 -16.95 -34.76 -42.08
CA LYS A 823 -17.22 -33.73 -43.08
C LYS A 823 -18.63 -33.19 -42.86
N SER A 824 -18.81 -31.89 -43.03
CA SER A 824 -19.87 -31.25 -43.84
C SER A 824 -19.68 -29.73 -43.70
N SER A 825 -19.62 -28.89 -44.73
CA SER A 825 -20.33 -28.92 -46.00
C SER A 825 -19.50 -28.31 -47.15
N SER A 826 -19.85 -28.75 -48.35
CA SER A 826 -19.23 -28.62 -49.67
C SER A 826 -19.28 -27.24 -50.32
N GLY A 827 -18.18 -26.87 -50.99
CA GLY A 827 -18.11 -25.90 -52.09
C GLY A 827 -16.91 -26.23 -52.98
N SER A 828 -17.16 -26.51 -54.26
CA SER A 828 -16.20 -26.90 -55.29
C SER A 828 -15.32 -25.70 -55.71
N PHE A 829 -13.99 -25.82 -55.64
CA PHE A 829 -13.08 -24.80 -56.18
C PHE A 829 -12.45 -25.29 -57.49
N SER A 830 -13.04 -24.84 -58.58
CA SER A 830 -12.27 -24.34 -59.72
C SER A 830 -12.64 -22.87 -59.84
N ASP A 831 -11.82 -21.96 -59.31
CA ASP A 831 -11.70 -20.58 -59.80
C ASP A 831 -10.64 -19.81 -59.02
N SER A 832 -10.09 -18.78 -59.68
CA SER A 832 -9.08 -17.81 -59.22
C SER A 832 -9.15 -17.42 -57.73
N PRO A 833 -8.02 -17.04 -57.08
CA PRO A 833 -8.04 -16.61 -55.68
C PRO A 833 -9.01 -15.44 -55.49
N GLU A 834 -10.09 -15.65 -54.74
CA GLU A 834 -11.02 -14.59 -54.36
C GLU A 834 -10.25 -13.46 -53.64
N GLU A 835 -10.26 -12.26 -54.21
CA GLU A 835 -9.58 -11.09 -53.64
C GLU A 835 -10.29 -10.62 -52.38
N ALA A 836 -9.73 -10.93 -51.21
CA ALA A 836 -10.24 -10.42 -49.94
C ALA A 836 -9.84 -8.95 -49.74
N THR A 837 -10.84 -8.07 -49.57
CA THR A 837 -10.62 -6.66 -49.24
C THR A 837 -9.91 -6.53 -47.88
N PRO A 838 -8.84 -5.71 -47.74
CA PRO A 838 -8.23 -5.47 -46.44
C PRO A 838 -9.18 -4.71 -45.50
N ILE A 839 -8.87 -4.69 -44.20
CA ILE A 839 -9.63 -3.90 -43.21
C ILE A 839 -9.60 -2.42 -43.62
N ALA A 840 -10.76 -1.88 -43.96
CA ALA A 840 -10.93 -0.55 -44.54
C ALA A 840 -11.16 0.54 -43.48
N ALA A 841 -11.99 0.25 -42.48
CA ALA A 841 -12.38 1.19 -41.45
C ALA A 841 -12.69 0.49 -40.12
N ILE A 842 -12.94 1.29 -39.07
CA ILE A 842 -13.28 0.81 -37.74
C ILE A 842 -14.78 1.03 -37.51
N PHE A 843 -15.46 0.03 -36.96
CA PHE A 843 -16.86 0.15 -36.55
C PHE A 843 -16.92 0.35 -35.04
N ASP A 844 -17.32 1.54 -34.60
CA ASP A 844 -17.51 1.86 -33.19
C ASP A 844 -18.83 1.26 -32.71
N THR A 845 -18.75 0.23 -31.87
CA THR A 845 -19.93 -0.48 -31.37
C THR A 845 -20.72 0.33 -30.34
N GLU A 846 -20.14 1.37 -29.74
CA GLU A 846 -20.84 2.22 -28.76
C GLU A 846 -21.71 3.26 -29.43
N ASN A 847 -21.16 3.94 -30.44
CA ASN A 847 -21.88 4.98 -31.18
C ASN A 847 -22.58 4.45 -32.43
N LEU A 848 -22.44 3.15 -32.73
CA LEU A 848 -23.00 2.46 -33.90
C LEU A 848 -22.64 3.18 -35.22
N GLU A 849 -21.40 3.64 -35.34
CA GLU A 849 -20.94 4.38 -36.50
C GLU A 849 -19.62 3.84 -37.07
N LYS A 850 -19.44 4.09 -38.37
CA LYS A 850 -18.23 3.75 -39.10
C LYS A 850 -17.30 4.95 -39.11
N ILE A 851 -16.12 4.77 -38.54
CA ILE A 851 -15.09 5.82 -38.41
C ILE A 851 -13.83 5.44 -39.17
N SER A 852 -13.08 6.45 -39.61
CA SER A 852 -11.77 6.21 -40.23
C SER A 852 -10.74 5.70 -39.22
N ILE A 853 -9.70 4.99 -39.68
CA ILE A 853 -8.63 4.51 -38.80
C ILE A 853 -7.95 5.66 -38.03
N PRO A 854 -7.65 6.82 -38.65
CA PRO A 854 -7.04 7.96 -37.93
C PRO A 854 -7.99 8.65 -36.96
N GLU A 855 -9.28 8.72 -37.28
CA GLU A 855 -10.30 9.22 -36.34
C GLU A 855 -10.43 8.30 -35.11
N ALA A 856 -10.34 6.98 -35.31
CA ALA A 856 -10.32 6.02 -34.21
C ALA A 856 -9.11 6.21 -33.26
N VAL A 857 -7.97 6.68 -33.78
CA VAL A 857 -6.80 7.07 -32.98
C VAL A 857 -7.09 8.36 -32.20
N GLN A 858 -7.69 9.36 -32.84
CA GLN A 858 -8.03 10.62 -32.19
C GLN A 858 -9.03 10.43 -31.04
N ARG A 859 -9.95 9.47 -31.17
CA ARG A 859 -10.90 9.06 -30.13
C ARG A 859 -10.33 8.12 -29.08
N GLY A 860 -9.09 7.66 -29.23
CA GLY A 860 -8.42 6.75 -28.28
C GLY A 860 -8.93 5.30 -28.30
N ILE A 861 -9.72 4.93 -29.32
CA ILE A 861 -10.29 3.59 -29.46
C ILE A 861 -9.22 2.60 -29.96
N VAL A 862 -8.34 3.07 -30.86
CA VAL A 862 -7.24 2.32 -31.48
C VAL A 862 -5.90 3.00 -31.17
N ASP A 863 -4.88 2.21 -30.82
CA ASP A 863 -3.53 2.74 -30.60
C ASP A 863 -2.82 3.09 -31.93
N THR A 864 -1.85 4.01 -31.86
CA THR A 864 -1.14 4.52 -33.04
C THR A 864 -0.39 3.43 -33.82
N ILE A 865 0.10 2.39 -33.14
CA ILE A 865 0.82 1.28 -33.79
C ILE A 865 -0.16 0.41 -34.55
N THR A 866 -1.28 0.02 -33.92
CA THR A 866 -2.34 -0.75 -34.57
C THR A 866 -2.89 0.00 -35.79
N ALA A 867 -3.15 1.30 -35.65
CA ALA A 867 -3.57 2.14 -36.76
C ALA A 867 -2.53 2.17 -37.90
N GLN A 868 -1.24 2.33 -37.58
CA GLN A 868 -0.17 2.27 -38.57
C GLN A 868 -0.15 0.91 -39.29
N ARG A 869 -0.27 -0.22 -38.56
CA ARG A 869 -0.25 -1.57 -39.16
C ARG A 869 -1.47 -1.83 -40.05
N LEU A 870 -2.65 -1.34 -39.68
CA LEU A 870 -3.84 -1.44 -40.54
C LEU A 870 -3.67 -0.62 -41.83
N LEU A 871 -3.10 0.59 -41.73
CA LEU A 871 -2.83 1.43 -42.89
C LEU A 871 -1.67 0.90 -43.76
N GLU A 872 -0.65 0.28 -43.17
CA GLU A 872 0.41 -0.44 -43.90
C GLU A 872 -0.17 -1.59 -44.72
N ALA A 873 -1.13 -2.34 -44.16
CA ALA A 873 -1.83 -3.40 -44.88
C ALA A 873 -2.64 -2.87 -46.06
N GLN A 874 -3.32 -1.72 -45.94
CA GLN A 874 -3.99 -1.06 -47.06
C GLN A 874 -2.99 -0.58 -48.13
N ALA A 875 -1.92 0.09 -47.71
CA ALA A 875 -0.92 0.66 -48.63
C ALA A 875 -0.17 -0.42 -49.44
N CYS A 876 0.14 -1.58 -48.85
CA CYS A 876 0.84 -2.66 -49.55
C CYS A 876 -0.05 -3.56 -50.41
N THR A 877 -1.37 -3.33 -50.42
CA THR A 877 -2.36 -4.12 -51.15
C THR A 877 -3.15 -3.33 -52.21
N GLY A 878 -2.80 -2.06 -52.42
CA GLY A 878 -3.34 -1.27 -53.53
C GLY A 878 -3.46 0.23 -53.28
N GLY A 879 -3.48 0.68 -52.02
CA GLY A 879 -3.64 2.09 -51.66
C GLY A 879 -4.54 2.29 -50.44
N ILE A 880 -4.60 3.53 -49.93
CA ILE A 880 -5.39 3.87 -48.75
C ILE A 880 -6.87 3.89 -49.12
N ILE A 881 -7.71 3.18 -48.36
CA ILE A 881 -9.12 3.07 -48.67
C ILE A 881 -9.86 4.24 -48.00
N CYS A 882 -10.61 5.00 -48.80
CA CYS A 882 -11.52 6.00 -48.26
C CYS A 882 -12.76 5.31 -47.66
N PRO A 883 -13.05 5.47 -46.36
CA PRO A 883 -14.19 4.80 -45.73
C PRO A 883 -15.53 5.18 -46.36
N THR A 884 -15.72 6.43 -46.79
CA THR A 884 -17.02 6.91 -47.31
C THR A 884 -17.28 6.49 -48.75
N THR A 885 -16.25 6.48 -49.61
CA THR A 885 -16.41 6.18 -51.04
C THR A 885 -15.98 4.77 -51.43
N GLY A 886 -15.25 4.07 -50.56
CA GLY A 886 -14.61 2.78 -50.87
C GLY A 886 -13.47 2.86 -51.89
N GLN A 887 -13.13 4.06 -52.36
CA GLN A 887 -12.09 4.26 -53.38
C GLN A 887 -10.69 4.06 -52.77
N ARG A 888 -9.80 3.39 -53.51
CA ARG A 888 -8.37 3.29 -53.19
C ARG A 888 -7.64 4.54 -53.69
N LEU A 889 -6.99 5.24 -52.78
CA LEU A 889 -6.29 6.50 -53.03
C LEU A 889 -4.77 6.31 -52.91
N SER A 890 -4.02 7.12 -53.66
CA SER A 890 -2.58 7.23 -53.48
C SER A 890 -2.27 7.92 -52.13
N LEU A 891 -1.05 7.76 -51.59
CA LEU A 891 -0.67 8.46 -50.35
C LEU A 891 -0.78 9.99 -50.48
N GLN A 892 -0.54 10.55 -51.67
CA GLN A 892 -0.65 11.99 -51.90
C GLN A 892 -2.12 12.45 -51.90
N ASP A 893 -2.99 11.70 -52.56
CA ASP A 893 -4.43 12.01 -52.59
C ASP A 893 -5.09 11.81 -51.23
N ALA A 894 -4.67 10.79 -50.48
CA ALA A 894 -5.17 10.53 -49.12
C ALA A 894 -4.79 11.65 -48.14
N VAL A 895 -3.60 12.26 -48.29
CA VAL A 895 -3.20 13.46 -47.53
C VAL A 895 -3.99 14.68 -47.99
N ALA A 896 -4.17 14.87 -49.30
CA ALA A 896 -4.94 16.01 -49.84
C ALA A 896 -6.41 15.98 -49.41
N GLN A 897 -6.99 14.79 -49.23
CA GLN A 897 -8.36 14.60 -48.73
C GLN A 897 -8.45 14.55 -47.19
N GLY A 898 -7.33 14.69 -46.47
CA GLY A 898 -7.30 14.68 -45.00
C GLY A 898 -7.59 13.33 -44.35
N ILE A 899 -7.51 12.23 -45.11
CA ILE A 899 -7.74 10.87 -44.59
C ILE A 899 -6.56 10.42 -43.74
N ILE A 900 -5.34 10.79 -44.11
CA ILE A 900 -4.10 10.55 -43.33
C ILE A 900 -3.30 11.86 -43.19
N ASP A 901 -2.55 11.99 -42.11
CA ASP A 901 -1.63 13.12 -41.92
C ASP A 901 -0.33 12.96 -42.71
N HIS A 902 0.43 14.05 -42.85
CA HIS A 902 1.71 14.03 -43.56
C HIS A 902 2.72 13.08 -42.91
N GLU A 903 2.73 13.00 -41.56
CA GLU A 903 3.64 12.15 -40.81
C GLU A 903 3.36 10.65 -41.06
N MET A 904 2.11 10.20 -41.01
CA MET A 904 1.73 8.82 -41.35
C MET A 904 2.01 8.52 -42.82
N ALA A 905 1.78 9.47 -43.73
CA ALA A 905 2.14 9.30 -45.14
C ALA A 905 3.65 9.05 -45.31
N THR A 906 4.54 9.70 -44.53
CA THR A 906 5.97 9.38 -44.56
C THR A 906 6.28 7.96 -44.07
N ARG A 907 5.62 7.50 -43.00
CA ARG A 907 5.78 6.14 -42.45
C ARG A 907 5.28 5.05 -43.40
N LEU A 908 4.27 5.33 -44.22
CA LEU A 908 3.64 4.38 -45.14
C LEU A 908 4.34 4.27 -46.52
N LYS A 909 5.36 5.09 -46.80
CA LYS A 909 6.11 5.02 -48.07
C LYS A 909 6.69 3.63 -48.37
N PRO A 910 7.32 2.91 -47.42
CA PRO A 910 7.84 1.56 -47.67
C PRO A 910 6.74 0.55 -48.03
N SER A 911 5.57 0.63 -47.38
CA SER A 911 4.43 -0.23 -47.70
C SER A 911 3.83 0.09 -49.07
N GLN A 912 3.77 1.37 -49.47
CA GLN A 912 3.33 1.73 -50.83
C GLN A 912 4.29 1.20 -51.89
N LYS A 913 5.60 1.27 -51.64
CA LYS A 913 6.63 0.68 -52.52
C LYS A 913 6.54 -0.84 -52.59
N ALA A 914 6.06 -1.51 -51.53
CA ALA A 914 5.81 -2.95 -51.57
C ALA A 914 4.69 -3.35 -52.57
N PHE A 915 3.80 -2.41 -52.92
CA PHE A 915 2.79 -2.58 -53.97
C PHE A 915 3.27 -2.10 -55.34
N LEU A 916 3.85 -0.90 -55.42
CA LEU A 916 4.29 -0.28 -56.68
C LEU A 916 5.62 -0.86 -57.23
N GLY A 917 6.43 -1.47 -56.36
CA GLY A 917 7.78 -1.93 -56.63
C GLY A 917 8.88 -1.00 -56.10
N PHE A 918 10.01 -1.58 -55.71
CA PHE A 918 11.21 -0.83 -55.31
C PHE A 918 12.10 -0.56 -56.52
N GLU A 919 12.36 0.71 -56.81
CA GLU A 919 13.18 1.15 -57.94
C GLU A 919 14.65 1.32 -57.51
N GLY A 920 15.56 0.61 -58.18
CA GLY A 920 17.01 0.72 -57.98
C GLY A 920 17.66 1.69 -58.97
N ILE A 921 18.77 2.33 -58.58
CA ILE A 921 19.50 3.32 -59.40
C ILE A 921 20.14 2.70 -60.67
N LYS A 922 20.26 1.36 -60.76
CA LYS A 922 21.01 0.67 -61.83
C LYS A 922 20.20 -0.29 -62.72
N GLY A 923 18.87 -0.34 -62.65
CA GLY A 923 18.10 -1.24 -63.52
C GLY A 923 16.63 -0.85 -63.70
N ARG A 924 16.10 -1.01 -64.92
CA ARG A 924 14.67 -0.81 -65.26
C ARG A 924 13.71 -1.80 -64.56
N LYS A 925 14.22 -2.71 -63.73
CA LYS A 925 13.46 -3.77 -63.07
C LYS A 925 12.92 -3.28 -61.73
N ARG A 926 11.61 -3.40 -61.49
CA ARG A 926 10.98 -3.10 -60.19
C ARG A 926 11.07 -4.32 -59.29
N MET A 927 11.68 -4.17 -58.12
CA MET A 927 11.82 -5.29 -57.18
C MET A 927 10.55 -5.45 -56.33
N SER A 928 10.13 -6.69 -56.13
CA SER A 928 9.06 -7.07 -55.19
C SER A 928 9.49 -6.86 -53.73
N ALA A 929 8.53 -6.92 -52.79
CA ALA A 929 8.83 -6.79 -51.36
C ALA A 929 9.79 -7.89 -50.86
N ALA A 930 9.69 -9.11 -51.39
CA ALA A 930 10.57 -10.23 -51.04
C ALA A 930 12.01 -10.02 -51.57
N GLU A 931 12.15 -9.57 -52.81
CA GLU A 931 13.45 -9.21 -53.40
C GLU A 931 14.08 -8.03 -52.65
N ALA A 932 13.30 -7.02 -52.26
CA ALA A 932 13.78 -5.88 -51.49
C ALA A 932 14.32 -6.25 -50.10
N VAL A 933 13.77 -7.28 -49.45
CA VAL A 933 14.32 -7.82 -48.19
C VAL A 933 15.65 -8.53 -48.43
N LYS A 934 15.74 -9.32 -49.51
CA LYS A 934 16.96 -10.05 -49.89
C LYS A 934 18.12 -9.10 -50.19
N GLU A 935 17.83 -7.99 -50.87
CA GLU A 935 18.79 -6.93 -51.21
C GLU A 935 19.00 -5.91 -50.07
N LYS A 936 18.38 -6.11 -48.89
CA LYS A 936 18.47 -5.24 -47.70
C LYS A 936 17.93 -3.80 -47.89
N TRP A 937 17.06 -3.57 -48.87
CA TRP A 937 16.33 -2.30 -49.06
C TRP A 937 15.15 -2.15 -48.10
N LEU A 938 14.62 -3.27 -47.61
CA LEU A 938 13.52 -3.32 -46.66
C LEU A 938 13.94 -4.16 -45.44
N PRO A 939 13.77 -3.67 -44.20
CA PRO A 939 14.04 -4.47 -43.00
C PRO A 939 13.24 -5.76 -43.01
N TYR A 940 13.87 -6.85 -42.56
CA TYR A 940 13.32 -8.20 -42.61
C TYR A 940 11.93 -8.27 -41.95
N GLU A 941 11.74 -7.65 -40.78
CA GLU A 941 10.48 -7.64 -40.05
C GLU A 941 9.37 -6.88 -40.78
N ALA A 942 9.71 -5.81 -41.52
CA ALA A 942 8.74 -5.04 -42.29
C ALA A 942 8.32 -5.80 -43.54
N GLY A 943 9.28 -6.39 -44.25
CA GLY A 943 8.99 -7.20 -45.43
C GLY A 943 8.19 -8.46 -45.11
N GLN A 944 8.49 -9.14 -44.01
CA GLN A 944 7.68 -10.28 -43.57
C GLN A 944 6.21 -9.89 -43.33
N ARG A 945 5.94 -8.77 -42.64
CA ARG A 945 4.57 -8.27 -42.44
C ARG A 945 3.86 -7.95 -43.75
N PHE A 946 4.54 -7.30 -44.69
CA PHE A 946 3.94 -6.94 -45.98
C PHE A 946 3.59 -8.18 -46.81
N LEU A 947 4.45 -9.21 -46.80
CA LEU A 947 4.18 -10.48 -47.46
C LEU A 947 2.97 -11.20 -46.82
N GLU A 948 2.87 -11.19 -45.48
CA GLU A 948 1.71 -11.73 -44.76
C GLU A 948 0.41 -10.98 -45.11
N PHE A 949 0.44 -9.64 -45.19
CA PHE A 949 -0.72 -8.83 -45.60
C PHE A 949 -1.16 -9.11 -47.03
N GLN A 950 -0.21 -9.19 -47.97
CA GLN A 950 -0.49 -9.49 -49.37
C GLN A 950 -1.06 -10.91 -49.52
N PHE A 951 -0.46 -11.90 -48.87
CA PHE A 951 -0.93 -13.29 -48.90
C PHE A 951 -2.37 -13.43 -48.36
N ILE A 952 -2.68 -12.84 -47.19
CA ILE A 952 -4.04 -12.89 -46.60
C ILE A 952 -5.09 -12.23 -47.51
N THR A 953 -4.70 -11.24 -48.33
CA THR A 953 -5.61 -10.48 -49.19
C THR A 953 -5.72 -11.04 -50.62
N GLY A 954 -5.28 -12.29 -50.86
CA GLY A 954 -5.52 -13.00 -52.13
C GLY A 954 -4.26 -13.32 -52.95
N GLY A 955 -3.05 -13.11 -52.42
CA GLY A 955 -1.80 -13.51 -53.07
C GLY A 955 -0.72 -12.41 -53.09
N LEU A 956 0.50 -12.79 -53.45
CA LEU A 956 1.66 -11.88 -53.43
C LEU A 956 1.60 -10.89 -54.60
N VAL A 957 2.09 -9.67 -54.39
CA VAL A 957 2.08 -8.63 -55.43
C VAL A 957 3.33 -8.72 -56.29
N ASP A 958 3.14 -8.87 -57.60
CA ASP A 958 4.21 -8.75 -58.61
C ASP A 958 4.17 -7.33 -59.23
N PRO A 959 5.15 -6.45 -58.92
CA PRO A 959 5.16 -5.08 -59.39
C PRO A 959 5.42 -4.94 -60.91
N GLU A 960 5.86 -6.00 -61.60
CA GLU A 960 6.02 -5.98 -63.05
C GLU A 960 4.69 -6.25 -63.76
N VAL A 961 3.94 -7.24 -63.27
CA VAL A 961 2.67 -7.68 -63.85
C VAL A 961 1.49 -6.81 -63.40
N HIS A 962 1.69 -5.96 -62.37
CA HIS A 962 0.64 -5.15 -61.72
C HIS A 962 -0.56 -5.99 -61.27
N GLY A 963 -0.30 -7.23 -60.85
CA GLY A 963 -1.30 -8.22 -60.47
C GLY A 963 -0.82 -9.11 -59.34
N ARG A 964 -1.76 -9.85 -58.73
CA ARG A 964 -1.46 -10.81 -57.67
C ARG A 964 -1.07 -12.16 -58.29
N ILE A 965 -0.05 -12.78 -57.72
CA ILE A 965 0.43 -14.11 -58.11
C ILE A 965 0.28 -15.09 -56.94
N SER A 966 0.07 -16.37 -57.26
CA SER A 966 0.00 -17.41 -56.24
C SER A 966 1.38 -17.70 -55.63
N THR A 967 1.40 -18.37 -54.48
CA THR A 967 2.65 -18.78 -53.82
C THR A 967 3.49 -19.71 -54.69
N GLU A 968 2.85 -20.58 -55.48
CA GLU A 968 3.52 -21.53 -56.38
C GLU A 968 4.14 -20.80 -57.57
N GLU A 969 3.45 -19.79 -58.10
CA GLU A 969 3.96 -18.93 -59.17
C GLU A 969 5.15 -18.08 -58.69
N ALA A 970 5.05 -17.54 -57.48
CA ALA A 970 6.10 -16.73 -56.87
C ALA A 970 7.41 -17.53 -56.65
N ILE A 971 7.30 -18.82 -56.28
CA ILE A 971 8.45 -19.73 -56.21
C ILE A 971 9.04 -19.96 -57.60
N ARG A 972 8.19 -20.21 -58.62
CA ARG A 972 8.65 -20.48 -59.99
C ARG A 972 9.40 -19.29 -60.59
N LYS A 973 8.96 -18.07 -60.27
CA LYS A 973 9.62 -16.81 -60.65
C LYS A 973 10.83 -16.46 -59.78
N GLY A 974 11.13 -17.23 -58.73
CA GLY A 974 12.25 -16.99 -57.82
C GLY A 974 12.09 -15.76 -56.91
N LEU A 975 10.86 -15.27 -56.73
CA LEU A 975 10.55 -14.11 -55.88
C LEU A 975 10.61 -14.48 -54.39
N ILE A 976 10.19 -15.70 -54.05
CA ILE A 976 10.24 -16.25 -52.70
C ILE A 976 10.89 -17.64 -52.69
N ASP A 977 11.60 -17.96 -51.62
CA ASP A 977 12.14 -19.31 -51.39
C ASP A 977 11.04 -20.24 -50.86
N GLY A 978 11.20 -21.56 -51.05
CA GLY A 978 10.26 -22.58 -50.53
C GLY A 978 10.02 -22.47 -49.02
N ARG A 979 11.05 -22.09 -48.23
CA ARG A 979 10.92 -21.84 -46.78
C ARG A 979 10.04 -20.64 -46.47
N THR A 980 10.09 -19.59 -47.29
CA THR A 980 9.27 -18.39 -47.11
C THR A 980 7.82 -18.68 -47.49
N SER A 981 7.58 -19.46 -48.54
CA SER A 981 6.24 -19.93 -48.89
C SER A 981 5.59 -20.77 -47.78
N GLN A 982 6.32 -21.75 -47.23
CA GLN A 982 5.81 -22.59 -46.14
C GLN A 982 5.45 -21.78 -44.88
N ARG A 983 6.24 -20.75 -44.56
CA ARG A 983 5.94 -19.83 -43.43
C ARG A 983 4.72 -18.95 -43.70
N LEU A 984 4.51 -18.51 -44.94
CA LEU A 984 3.30 -17.77 -45.30
C LEU A 984 2.06 -18.68 -45.26
N GLN A 985 2.19 -19.97 -45.58
CA GLN A 985 1.09 -20.93 -45.46
C GLN A 985 0.75 -21.30 -44.01
N ASP A 986 1.70 -21.16 -43.07
CA ASP A 986 1.49 -21.41 -41.64
C ASP A 986 0.81 -20.22 -40.93
N ILE A 987 -0.47 -20.04 -41.25
CA ILE A 987 -1.31 -18.92 -40.79
C ILE A 987 -1.43 -18.87 -39.26
N GLY A 988 -1.29 -20.01 -38.57
CA GLY A 988 -1.39 -20.09 -37.10
C GLY A 988 -0.23 -19.43 -36.37
N ASN A 989 0.93 -19.31 -37.02
CA ASN A 989 2.17 -18.78 -36.43
C ASN A 989 2.46 -17.32 -36.82
N TYR A 990 1.49 -16.62 -37.42
CA TYR A 990 1.65 -15.22 -37.79
C TYR A 990 1.87 -14.33 -36.56
N ALA A 991 2.74 -13.33 -36.70
CA ALA A 991 3.07 -12.44 -35.60
C ALA A 991 1.83 -11.63 -35.17
N LYS A 992 1.57 -11.58 -33.85
CA LYS A 992 0.47 -10.82 -33.24
C LYS A 992 0.80 -9.33 -33.16
N ILE A 993 0.78 -8.66 -34.31
CA ILE A 993 1.26 -7.29 -34.50
C ILE A 993 0.21 -6.20 -34.23
N LEU A 994 -1.06 -6.55 -34.06
CA LEU A 994 -2.16 -5.63 -33.80
C LEU A 994 -2.64 -5.74 -32.36
N THR A 995 -3.16 -4.66 -31.79
CA THR A 995 -3.98 -4.69 -30.58
C THR A 995 -5.45 -4.69 -31.00
N CYS A 996 -6.23 -5.69 -30.59
CA CYS A 996 -7.64 -5.77 -30.93
C CYS A 996 -8.40 -4.58 -30.32
N PRO A 997 -9.07 -3.73 -31.12
CA PRO A 997 -9.77 -2.56 -30.57
C PRO A 997 -10.93 -2.93 -29.63
N LYS A 998 -11.57 -4.09 -29.82
CA LYS A 998 -12.69 -4.59 -29.01
C LYS A 998 -12.29 -5.36 -27.73
N THR A 999 -11.13 -6.03 -27.73
CA THR A 999 -10.69 -6.91 -26.61
C THR A 999 -9.39 -6.48 -25.96
N LYS A 1000 -8.71 -5.46 -26.52
CA LYS A 1000 -7.39 -4.94 -26.13
C LYS A 1000 -6.23 -5.97 -26.09
N LEU A 1001 -6.46 -7.21 -26.53
CA LEU A 1001 -5.45 -8.26 -26.65
C LEU A 1001 -4.63 -8.15 -27.95
N LYS A 1002 -3.39 -8.64 -27.93
CA LYS A 1002 -2.58 -8.75 -29.16
C LYS A 1002 -3.15 -9.84 -30.07
N ILE A 1003 -3.39 -9.49 -31.33
CA ILE A 1003 -3.93 -10.38 -32.37
C ILE A 1003 -3.11 -10.28 -33.66
N SER A 1004 -3.14 -11.33 -34.47
CA SER A 1004 -2.56 -11.31 -35.82
C SER A 1004 -3.49 -10.57 -36.80
N TYR A 1005 -2.96 -10.17 -37.96
CA TYR A 1005 -3.79 -9.55 -39.01
C TYR A 1005 -4.86 -10.50 -39.54
N ARG A 1006 -4.56 -11.80 -39.61
CA ARG A 1006 -5.53 -12.85 -39.96
C ARG A 1006 -6.68 -12.90 -38.97
N GLU A 1007 -6.37 -12.89 -37.67
CA GLU A 1007 -7.37 -12.90 -36.60
C GLU A 1007 -8.24 -11.63 -36.66
N ALA A 1008 -7.64 -10.46 -36.95
CA ALA A 1008 -8.39 -9.22 -37.15
C ALA A 1008 -9.34 -9.31 -38.37
N MET A 1009 -8.89 -9.92 -39.47
CA MET A 1009 -9.72 -10.16 -40.66
C MET A 1009 -10.85 -11.17 -40.43
N ASN A 1010 -10.68 -12.13 -39.52
CA ASN A 1010 -11.74 -13.07 -39.15
C ASN A 1010 -12.80 -12.44 -38.22
N ARG A 1011 -12.42 -11.37 -37.51
CA ARG A 1011 -13.29 -10.63 -36.59
C ARG A 1011 -13.88 -9.36 -37.21
N SER A 1012 -13.59 -9.08 -38.48
CA SER A 1012 -14.16 -7.94 -39.18
C SER A 1012 -15.49 -8.32 -39.83
N MET A 1013 -16.43 -7.39 -39.81
CA MET A 1013 -17.69 -7.49 -40.55
C MET A 1013 -17.50 -6.92 -41.96
N VAL A 1014 -18.34 -7.31 -42.91
CA VAL A 1014 -18.37 -6.75 -44.27
C VAL A 1014 -19.62 -5.90 -44.41
N GLU A 1015 -19.48 -4.67 -44.88
CA GLU A 1015 -20.60 -3.77 -45.14
C GLU A 1015 -21.28 -4.14 -46.47
N ASP A 1016 -22.58 -4.46 -46.44
CA ASP A 1016 -23.32 -4.96 -47.62
C ASP A 1016 -23.36 -3.97 -48.80
N GLN A 1017 -23.35 -2.66 -48.52
CA GLN A 1017 -23.47 -1.61 -49.55
C GLN A 1017 -22.15 -1.35 -50.30
N THR A 1018 -21.01 -1.51 -49.62
CA THR A 1018 -19.70 -1.12 -50.16
C THR A 1018 -18.72 -2.30 -50.30
N GLY A 1019 -19.03 -3.45 -49.71
CA GLY A 1019 -18.13 -4.60 -49.63
C GLY A 1019 -16.89 -4.37 -48.75
N LEU A 1020 -16.85 -3.28 -47.98
CA LEU A 1020 -15.71 -2.93 -47.14
C LEU A 1020 -15.69 -3.73 -45.85
N ARG A 1021 -14.49 -4.18 -45.44
CA ARG A 1021 -14.29 -4.83 -44.14
C ARG A 1021 -14.11 -3.80 -43.04
N LEU A 1022 -14.93 -3.91 -42.00
CA LEU A 1022 -14.92 -3.05 -40.82
C LEU A 1022 -14.49 -3.85 -39.59
N LEU A 1023 -13.47 -3.39 -38.87
CA LEU A 1023 -13.04 -4.02 -37.63
C LEU A 1023 -13.82 -3.43 -36.45
N GLU A 1024 -14.46 -4.30 -35.67
CA GLU A 1024 -15.20 -3.91 -34.48
C GLU A 1024 -14.29 -3.30 -33.40
N ALA A 1025 -14.77 -2.23 -32.78
CA ALA A 1025 -14.05 -1.54 -31.72
C ALA A 1025 -15.00 -0.97 -30.66
N SER A 1026 -14.52 -0.92 -29.42
CA SER A 1026 -15.21 -0.32 -28.27
C SER A 1026 -14.17 0.42 -27.41
N SER A 1027 -14.60 1.50 -26.75
CA SER A 1027 -13.79 2.23 -25.79
C SER A 1027 -13.53 1.38 -24.54
N VAL A 1028 -14.48 0.52 -24.16
CA VAL A 1028 -14.36 -0.50 -23.11
C VAL A 1028 -14.07 -1.91 -23.69
N SER A 1029 -13.30 -2.73 -22.97
CA SER A 1029 -13.00 -4.11 -23.44
C SER A 1029 -14.24 -5.00 -23.29
N SER A 1030 -14.63 -5.70 -24.36
CA SER A 1030 -15.72 -6.71 -24.36
C SER A 1030 -15.36 -8.06 -23.72
N LYS A 1031 -14.11 -8.20 -23.25
CA LYS A 1031 -13.62 -9.33 -22.45
C LYS A 1031 -13.01 -8.77 -21.17
N GLY A 1032 -13.86 -8.55 -20.17
CA GLY A 1032 -13.50 -8.11 -18.82
C GLY A 1032 -12.69 -6.82 -18.74
N ILE A 1033 -12.55 -6.32 -17.52
CA ILE A 1033 -11.72 -5.16 -17.21
C ILE A 1033 -10.25 -5.59 -17.33
N SER A 1034 -9.65 -5.38 -18.49
CA SER A 1034 -8.20 -5.42 -18.64
C SER A 1034 -7.58 -4.49 -17.61
N SER A 1035 -6.83 -5.05 -16.66
CA SER A 1035 -5.97 -4.32 -15.72
C SER A 1035 -5.28 -3.14 -16.43
N PRO A 1036 -5.35 -1.90 -15.90
CA PRO A 1036 -4.69 -0.75 -16.51
C PRO A 1036 -3.16 -0.91 -16.63
N TYR A 1037 -2.60 -1.95 -16.01
CA TYR A 1037 -1.18 -2.28 -16.03
C TYR A 1037 -0.81 -3.45 -16.95
N ASN A 1038 -1.78 -4.15 -17.54
CA ASN A 1038 -1.51 -5.20 -18.55
C ASN A 1038 -1.26 -4.63 -19.96
N VAL A 1039 -1.31 -3.30 -20.12
CA VAL A 1039 -0.93 -2.62 -21.36
C VAL A 1039 0.39 -1.89 -21.13
N SER A 1040 1.49 -2.48 -21.57
CA SER A 1040 2.76 -1.75 -21.71
C SER A 1040 3.56 -2.29 -22.88
N SER A 1041 3.44 -1.63 -24.04
CA SER A 1041 4.48 -1.54 -25.09
C SER A 1041 4.07 -0.53 -26.17
N ALA A 1042 4.11 0.76 -25.86
CA ALA A 1042 4.36 1.83 -26.85
C ALA A 1042 4.91 3.07 -26.13
N PRO A 1043 6.05 3.64 -26.54
CA PRO A 1043 6.48 4.93 -26.06
C PRO A 1043 5.63 6.00 -26.75
N GLY A 1044 4.69 6.62 -26.01
CA GLY A 1044 3.95 7.79 -26.51
C GLY A 1044 2.46 7.91 -26.12
N SER A 1045 1.85 6.93 -25.44
CA SER A 1045 0.43 7.00 -25.07
C SER A 1045 0.22 7.86 -23.81
N ARG A 1046 -0.01 9.17 -24.01
CA ARG A 1046 -0.74 10.01 -23.06
C ARG A 1046 -2.23 9.73 -23.20
N SER A 1047 -2.85 9.11 -22.20
CA SER A 1047 -4.31 9.10 -22.08
C SER A 1047 -4.79 10.38 -21.42
N GLY A 1048 -5.50 11.19 -22.22
CA GLY A 1048 -6.60 12.09 -21.86
C GLY A 1048 -6.56 12.82 -20.52
N SER A 1049 -6.00 14.03 -20.50
CA SER A 1049 -6.38 15.07 -19.53
C SER A 1049 -7.43 15.98 -20.17
N ARG A 1050 -8.64 16.02 -19.63
CA ARG A 1050 -9.57 17.17 -19.71
C ARG A 1050 -10.03 17.44 -18.28
N SER A 1051 -9.55 18.51 -17.65
CA SER A 1051 -10.08 19.89 -17.73
C SER A 1051 -11.42 20.04 -17.02
N GLY A 1052 -11.35 20.49 -15.76
CA GLY A 1052 -12.51 21.02 -15.05
C GLY A 1052 -12.61 20.59 -13.60
N SER A 1053 -11.70 21.06 -12.74
CA SER A 1053 -11.98 21.38 -11.33
C SER A 1053 -10.76 22.03 -10.70
N ARG A 1054 -10.78 23.36 -10.70
CA ARG A 1054 -10.03 24.17 -9.74
C ARG A 1054 -10.64 23.90 -8.37
N SER A 1055 -9.87 23.32 -7.46
CA SER A 1055 -9.81 23.81 -6.09
C SER A 1055 -8.45 23.45 -5.53
N GLY A 1056 -7.71 24.48 -5.15
CA GLY A 1056 -6.36 24.31 -4.62
C GLY A 1056 -6.41 23.65 -3.25
N SER A 1057 -5.44 22.79 -2.99
CA SER A 1057 -4.77 22.73 -1.68
C SER A 1057 -3.47 21.97 -1.82
N ARG A 1058 -2.40 22.72 -1.52
CA ARG A 1058 -1.04 22.25 -1.36
C ARG A 1058 -1.01 21.10 -0.35
N SER A 1059 -0.40 19.99 -0.74
CA SER A 1059 0.27 19.08 0.20
C SER A 1059 1.56 19.76 0.66
N GLY A 1060 1.77 19.79 1.98
CA GLY A 1060 2.89 20.47 2.61
C GLY A 1060 3.16 20.00 4.03
N SER A 1061 3.40 18.70 4.18
CA SER A 1061 4.32 18.06 5.14
C SER A 1061 4.25 18.40 6.65
N ARG A 1062 4.07 17.30 7.40
CA ARG A 1062 4.86 16.84 8.57
C ARG A 1062 4.54 17.36 9.97
N ARG A 1063 4.66 16.34 10.84
CA ARG A 1063 5.07 16.33 12.25
C ARG A 1063 4.00 16.69 13.27
N GLY A 1064 3.94 15.81 14.27
CA GLY A 1064 3.20 16.05 15.49
C GLY A 1064 3.84 17.11 16.38
N SER A 1065 2.98 17.61 17.23
CA SER A 1065 3.19 18.02 18.61
C SER A 1065 1.87 17.63 19.28
N PHE A 1066 1.82 16.70 20.24
CA PHE A 1066 2.12 16.92 21.65
C PHE A 1066 2.04 18.40 22.04
N ASP A 1067 0.84 18.82 22.44
CA ASP A 1067 0.67 20.02 23.26
C ASP A 1067 0.36 19.56 24.68
N ALA A 1068 1.37 19.68 25.55
CA ALA A 1068 1.15 20.04 26.93
C ALA A 1068 0.62 21.48 26.97
N GLY A 1069 -0.35 21.72 27.85
CA GLY A 1069 -1.07 22.97 27.93
C GLY A 1069 -0.25 24.17 28.43
N THR A 1070 -0.89 25.32 28.20
CA THR A 1070 -0.89 26.54 29.02
C THR A 1070 0.43 27.27 29.23
N ASN A 1071 0.60 28.39 28.51
CA ASN A 1071 0.57 29.67 29.20
C ASN A 1071 0.25 30.86 28.27
N SER A 1072 -0.65 31.68 28.78
CA SER A 1072 -1.06 32.99 28.29
C SER A 1072 0.09 34.02 28.31
N SER A 1073 0.08 34.88 27.30
CA SER A 1073 0.58 36.27 27.25
C SER A 1073 1.26 36.85 28.49
N TYR A 1074 2.45 37.44 28.33
CA TYR A 1074 2.69 38.86 28.65
C TYR A 1074 3.99 39.33 28.00
N SER A 1075 3.89 40.50 27.38
CA SER A 1075 4.95 41.33 26.81
C SER A 1075 5.85 41.93 27.90
N TYR A 1076 7.17 41.96 27.67
CA TYR A 1076 7.99 43.09 28.14
C TYR A 1076 9.20 43.33 27.24
N SER A 1077 9.31 44.59 26.82
CA SER A 1077 10.36 45.17 26.00
C SER A 1077 11.62 45.41 26.83
N TYR A 1078 12.81 45.26 26.23
CA TYR A 1078 13.89 46.19 26.55
C TYR A 1078 14.77 46.48 25.34
N THR A 1079 14.79 47.78 25.06
CA THR A 1079 15.63 48.59 24.19
C THR A 1079 17.13 48.44 24.45
N THR A 1080 17.93 48.33 23.39
CA THR A 1080 19.35 48.73 23.40
C THR A 1080 19.53 49.98 22.55
N VAL A 1081 19.92 51.06 23.23
CA VAL A 1081 20.21 52.37 22.63
C VAL A 1081 21.59 52.31 21.98
N SER A 1082 21.65 52.59 20.68
CA SER A 1082 22.88 52.81 19.92
C SER A 1082 23.10 54.32 19.81
N SER A 1083 24.25 54.81 20.27
CA SER A 1083 24.58 56.24 20.24
C SER A 1083 25.31 56.64 18.95
N SER A 1084 24.72 57.64 18.27
CA SER A 1084 25.32 58.71 17.44
C SER A 1084 26.05 58.29 16.14
N SER A 1085 25.92 58.96 15.00
CA SER A 1085 25.53 60.35 14.71
C SER A 1085 25.26 60.60 13.21
N SER A 1086 24.52 61.70 12.97
CA SER A 1086 24.49 62.62 11.83
C SER A 1086 23.80 62.23 10.51
N LEU A 1087 22.63 62.86 10.30
CA LEU A 1087 22.29 63.84 9.25
C LEU A 1087 22.81 63.54 7.83
N GLY A 1088 22.03 63.51 6.75
CA GLY A 1088 20.70 64.03 6.51
C GLY A 1088 20.67 64.63 5.10
N ARG A 1089 19.90 64.03 4.19
CA ARG A 1089 19.08 64.68 3.16
C ARG A 1089 18.16 63.66 2.51
#